data_AF-A0A840L765-F1
#
_entry.id   AF-A0A840L765-F1
#
_cell.length_a   1.000
_cell.length_b   1.000
_cell.length_c   1.000
_cell.angle_alpha   90.00
_cell.angle_beta   90.00
_cell.angle_gamma   90.00
#
_symmetry.space_group_name_H-M   'P 1'
#
loop_
_entity.id
_entity.type
_entity.pdbx_description
1 polymer ?
#
loop_
_entity_poly.entity_id
_entity_poly.type
_entity_poly.pdbx_seq_one_letter_code
_entity_poly.pdbx_strand_id
1 'polypeptide(L)'
;MEIYLDANATTPVLAQAAQAALQAMADDFGNPSSVHSTGLKARALMDAARERAQGLLQTGGGQLLFVSGATEGIQTAVLSALHALRERRDSADHKAELLLYGATEHKAVPEALKHWNQILGLHLQIVAIPVDREGHHDLDFLQREAPRAGLVCTMAANNETGVISDLAGIEASLLRSGSRAFWMVDGVQALGKIPLQLAKTRIDYAPFSGHKLYAPKGIGMLYVREGAPFTPLMAGGGQEGSRRSGTENMSGIAALGAVLAALEDGISFRDHATLQAFRARLARALEEAFPGLVYNAPLAQTLPTTLNFAVPGLSSRLLQDLFDAAELRISGGSACSAAKAQPSFVLQAMGLPDWQAAGAVRLSIGPAVDEAFIIEACARIRACGESLRNNCLSPQDNQPTPGEGITRFALDGACCYLLADAASQRCVLIDPLPEQLPRLIQTLQCQAYPLVAVLSTQGSGLHAEARQALAEELGEALFPPAEIDALGWPVRMSELQLGAKRLRRVLPPGGRQQALVLSEAGREALLFGEPGAECAELAGLCAPALDAGAQFARRLNPAAAPQPLSEQLLPGAQLQAFVQAHPDAVLVDVREPYEQFLSHTPPLWGATLQAVPLSRLLNALPAWLARPEQPLLFFCRSGNRSRQAAAALASLGHAQAWSLSGGLALLPAFAPEDPALLV
;
A
#
# COMPACT_ATOMS: atom_id res chain seq x y z
N MET A 1 2.62 -19.45 3.32
CA MET A 1 1.17 -19.17 3.45
C MET A 1 1.04 -17.70 3.73
N GLU A 2 0.30 -16.97 2.89
CA GLU A 2 0.12 -15.52 3.01
C GLU A 2 -0.69 -15.14 4.26
N ILE A 3 -0.33 -14.02 4.91
CA ILE A 3 -1.07 -13.44 6.03
C ILE A 3 -1.72 -12.13 5.56
N TYR A 4 -3.04 -12.17 5.36
CA TYR A 4 -3.81 -11.05 4.83
C TYR A 4 -4.31 -10.11 5.93
N LEU A 5 -3.68 -8.94 6.08
CA LEU A 5 -3.97 -7.91 7.09
C LEU A 5 -4.57 -6.63 6.47
N ASP A 6 -5.39 -6.79 5.43
CA ASP A 6 -6.11 -5.68 4.78
C ASP A 6 -7.63 -5.90 4.76
N ALA A 7 -8.17 -6.51 5.84
CA ALA A 7 -9.57 -6.87 5.97
C ALA A 7 -10.56 -5.70 5.87
N ASN A 8 -10.13 -4.47 6.17
CA ASN A 8 -10.96 -3.27 5.99
C ASN A 8 -11.12 -2.90 4.50
N ALA A 9 -10.23 -3.33 3.60
CA ALA A 9 -10.38 -3.19 2.14
C ALA A 9 -11.30 -4.27 1.58
N THR A 10 -11.08 -5.52 1.93
CA THR A 10 -11.95 -6.65 1.59
C THR A 10 -11.53 -7.83 2.46
N THR A 11 -12.40 -8.81 2.64
CA THR A 11 -12.04 -10.09 3.29
C THR A 11 -12.02 -11.21 2.25
N PRO A 12 -11.31 -12.33 2.50
CA PRO A 12 -11.53 -13.57 1.76
C PRO A 12 -12.97 -14.05 1.96
N VAL A 13 -13.48 -14.91 1.08
CA VAL A 13 -14.82 -15.50 1.24
C VAL A 13 -14.73 -16.68 2.21
N LEU A 14 -15.62 -16.77 3.21
CA LEU A 14 -15.67 -17.94 4.09
C LEU A 14 -15.97 -19.21 3.27
N ALA A 15 -15.36 -20.34 3.64
CA ALA A 15 -15.57 -21.60 2.93
C ALA A 15 -17.06 -21.99 2.84
N GLN A 16 -17.80 -21.86 3.95
CA GLN A 16 -19.25 -22.10 3.97
C GLN A 16 -20.05 -21.11 3.10
N ALA A 17 -19.59 -19.86 2.97
CA ALA A 17 -20.22 -18.87 2.12
C ALA A 17 -19.97 -19.16 0.63
N ALA A 18 -18.75 -19.61 0.28
CA ALA A 18 -18.42 -20.07 -1.06
C ALA A 18 -19.24 -21.32 -1.44
N GLN A 19 -19.36 -22.28 -0.53
CA GLN A 19 -20.19 -23.47 -0.73
C GLN A 19 -21.66 -23.12 -0.92
N ALA A 20 -22.22 -22.21 -0.11
CA ALA A 20 -23.60 -21.75 -0.24
C ALA A 20 -23.84 -21.04 -1.59
N ALA A 21 -22.91 -20.21 -2.06
CA ALA A 21 -22.99 -19.62 -3.40
C ALA A 21 -22.97 -20.69 -4.49
N LEU A 22 -22.08 -21.67 -4.41
CA LEU A 22 -21.97 -22.74 -5.39
C LEU A 22 -23.25 -23.57 -5.48
N GLN A 23 -23.80 -23.97 -4.32
CA GLN A 23 -25.05 -24.70 -4.26
C GLN A 23 -26.22 -23.89 -4.85
N ALA A 24 -26.31 -22.59 -4.53
CA ALA A 24 -27.32 -21.71 -5.12
C ALA A 24 -27.19 -21.57 -6.65
N MET A 25 -25.98 -21.69 -7.21
CA MET A 25 -25.77 -21.66 -8.66
C MET A 25 -26.07 -23.00 -9.33
N ALA A 26 -25.73 -24.12 -8.68
CA ALA A 26 -25.82 -25.45 -9.28
C ALA A 26 -27.19 -26.12 -9.05
N ASP A 27 -27.67 -26.12 -7.80
CA ASP A 27 -28.79 -26.95 -7.34
C ASP A 27 -30.04 -26.12 -7.01
N ASP A 28 -29.86 -24.92 -6.43
CA ASP A 28 -30.94 -24.05 -5.96
C ASP A 28 -31.12 -22.78 -6.83
N PHE A 29 -30.88 -22.89 -8.15
CA PHE A 29 -30.82 -21.79 -9.13
C PHE A 29 -32.16 -21.07 -9.45
N GLY A 30 -33.22 -21.36 -8.70
CA GLY A 30 -34.56 -20.87 -8.98
C GLY A 30 -34.70 -19.34 -8.94
N ASN A 31 -35.63 -18.81 -9.74
CA ASN A 31 -36.04 -17.42 -9.64
C ASN A 31 -37.05 -17.25 -8.49
N PRO A 32 -36.78 -16.41 -7.45
CA PRO A 32 -37.70 -16.21 -6.32
C PRO A 32 -39.09 -15.68 -6.71
N SER A 33 -39.22 -15.09 -7.90
CA SER A 33 -40.50 -14.59 -8.43
C SER A 33 -41.38 -15.69 -9.02
N SER A 34 -40.85 -16.89 -9.22
CA SER A 34 -41.61 -18.03 -9.77
C SER A 34 -42.42 -18.74 -8.70
N VAL A 35 -43.65 -19.15 -9.05
CA VAL A 35 -44.58 -19.85 -8.15
C VAL A 35 -44.35 -21.38 -8.05
N HIS A 36 -43.50 -21.94 -8.91
CA HIS A 36 -43.17 -23.36 -8.87
C HIS A 36 -42.17 -23.68 -7.73
N SER A 37 -42.05 -24.95 -7.36
CA SER A 37 -41.22 -25.41 -6.22
C SER A 37 -39.79 -24.86 -6.22
N THR A 38 -39.11 -24.83 -7.36
CA THR A 38 -37.75 -24.27 -7.46
C THR A 38 -37.68 -22.77 -7.15
N GLY A 39 -38.71 -21.99 -7.52
CA GLY A 39 -38.78 -20.57 -7.18
C GLY A 39 -39.14 -20.35 -5.71
N LEU A 40 -40.04 -21.17 -5.17
CA LEU A 40 -40.39 -21.13 -3.74
C LEU A 40 -39.19 -21.46 -2.84
N LYS A 41 -38.34 -22.41 -3.23
CA LYS A 41 -37.08 -22.71 -2.52
C LYS A 41 -36.13 -21.50 -2.52
N ALA A 42 -35.94 -20.87 -3.68
CA ALA A 42 -35.10 -19.68 -3.79
C ALA A 42 -35.67 -18.51 -2.95
N ARG A 43 -36.99 -18.32 -2.95
CA ARG A 43 -37.66 -17.33 -2.10
C ARG A 43 -37.42 -17.61 -0.61
N ALA A 44 -37.62 -18.86 -0.17
CA ALA A 44 -37.38 -19.25 1.22
C ALA A 44 -35.93 -19.00 1.66
N LEU A 45 -34.94 -19.27 0.80
CA LEU A 45 -33.54 -18.97 1.05
C LEU A 45 -33.31 -17.46 1.24
N MET A 46 -33.87 -16.65 0.35
CA MET A 46 -33.78 -15.19 0.41
C MET A 46 -34.41 -14.64 1.69
N ASP A 47 -35.60 -15.12 2.05
CA ASP A 47 -36.34 -14.69 3.22
C ASP A 47 -35.60 -15.07 4.51
N ALA A 48 -35.04 -16.28 4.58
CA ALA A 48 -34.22 -16.71 5.71
C ALA A 48 -32.96 -15.87 5.89
N ALA A 49 -32.28 -15.49 4.80
CA ALA A 49 -31.13 -14.59 4.87
C ALA A 49 -31.52 -13.19 5.38
N ARG A 50 -32.70 -12.70 4.95
CA ARG A 50 -33.23 -11.40 5.38
C ARG A 50 -33.64 -11.39 6.84
N GLU A 51 -34.38 -12.40 7.30
CA GLU A 51 -34.79 -12.58 8.69
C GLU A 51 -33.58 -12.59 9.62
N ARG A 52 -32.51 -13.30 9.22
CA ARG A 52 -31.25 -13.32 9.95
C ARG A 52 -30.59 -11.96 10.07
N ALA A 53 -30.51 -11.23 8.95
CA ALA A 53 -29.98 -9.87 8.94
C ALA A 53 -30.79 -8.94 9.85
N GLN A 54 -32.12 -9.07 9.84
CA GLN A 54 -33.02 -8.28 10.69
C GLN A 54 -32.83 -8.57 12.17
N GLY A 55 -32.62 -9.84 12.54
CA GLY A 55 -32.31 -10.26 13.91
C GLY A 55 -30.99 -9.66 14.42
N LEU A 56 -29.92 -9.82 13.64
CA LEU A 56 -28.57 -9.32 13.96
C LEU A 56 -28.50 -7.79 14.09
N LEU A 57 -29.17 -7.07 13.20
CA LEU A 57 -29.19 -5.59 13.18
C LEU A 57 -30.30 -4.98 14.03
N GLN A 58 -31.20 -5.80 14.56
CA GLN A 58 -32.41 -5.40 15.29
C GLN A 58 -33.15 -4.27 14.57
N THR A 59 -33.66 -4.56 13.36
CA THR A 59 -34.21 -3.53 12.45
C THR A 59 -35.56 -2.94 12.88
N GLY A 60 -36.27 -3.61 13.80
CA GLY A 60 -37.64 -3.23 14.18
C GLY A 60 -38.60 -3.30 12.99
N GLY A 61 -39.50 -2.33 12.86
CA GLY A 61 -40.39 -2.18 11.70
C GLY A 61 -39.69 -1.68 10.42
N GLY A 62 -38.40 -1.34 10.50
CA GLY A 62 -37.63 -0.93 9.33
C GLY A 62 -37.37 -2.07 8.36
N GLN A 63 -37.23 -1.72 7.09
CA GLN A 63 -37.03 -2.66 6.01
C GLN A 63 -35.56 -2.82 5.69
N LEU A 64 -35.19 -4.01 5.22
CA LEU A 64 -33.85 -4.33 4.81
C LEU A 64 -33.92 -4.83 3.37
N LEU A 65 -33.13 -4.23 2.47
CA LEU A 65 -33.12 -4.52 1.03
C LEU A 65 -31.79 -5.13 0.62
N PHE A 66 -31.79 -6.10 -0.29
CA PHE A 66 -30.55 -6.57 -0.92
C PHE A 66 -30.14 -5.64 -2.06
N VAL A 67 -28.86 -5.25 -2.06
CA VAL A 67 -28.23 -4.36 -3.05
C VAL A 67 -26.91 -4.98 -3.53
N SER A 68 -26.28 -4.47 -4.60
CA SER A 68 -24.99 -5.00 -5.08
C SER A 68 -23.80 -4.66 -4.16
N GLY A 69 -23.98 -3.76 -3.20
CA GLY A 69 -22.95 -3.34 -2.25
C GLY A 69 -23.30 -2.02 -1.57
N ALA A 70 -22.44 -1.57 -0.66
CA ALA A 70 -22.70 -0.35 0.09
C ALA A 70 -22.74 0.91 -0.78
N THR A 71 -21.96 0.97 -1.86
CA THR A 71 -22.04 2.10 -2.80
C THR A 71 -23.44 2.23 -3.41
N GLU A 72 -24.08 1.13 -3.83
CA GLU A 72 -25.48 1.16 -4.30
C GLU A 72 -26.43 1.61 -3.18
N GLY A 73 -26.21 1.12 -1.95
CA GLY A 73 -26.98 1.52 -0.77
C GLY A 73 -26.87 3.03 -0.45
N ILE A 74 -25.66 3.59 -0.47
CA ILE A 74 -25.40 5.03 -0.27
C ILE A 74 -26.10 5.84 -1.35
N GLN A 75 -25.97 5.45 -2.62
CA GLN A 75 -26.63 6.14 -3.74
C GLN A 75 -28.15 6.14 -3.58
N THR A 76 -28.73 5.00 -3.18
CA THR A 76 -30.18 4.85 -2.98
C THR A 76 -30.67 5.69 -1.80
N ALA A 77 -29.95 5.68 -0.67
CA ALA A 77 -30.30 6.47 0.51
C ALA A 77 -30.22 7.97 0.24
N VAL A 78 -29.14 8.44 -0.38
CA VAL A 78 -28.96 9.85 -0.76
C VAL A 78 -30.05 10.28 -1.75
N LEU A 79 -30.29 9.50 -2.81
CA LEU A 79 -31.36 9.78 -3.77
C LEU A 79 -32.73 9.90 -3.07
N SER A 80 -33.05 8.95 -2.20
CA SER A 80 -34.32 8.91 -1.46
C SER A 80 -34.52 10.16 -0.61
N ALA A 81 -33.52 10.54 0.17
CA ALA A 81 -33.57 11.72 1.03
C ALA A 81 -33.69 13.01 0.19
N LEU A 82 -32.85 13.18 -0.83
CA LEU A 82 -32.84 14.38 -1.66
C LEU A 82 -34.10 14.52 -2.53
N HIS A 83 -34.64 13.41 -3.03
CA HIS A 83 -35.92 13.42 -3.75
C HIS A 83 -37.05 13.92 -2.85
N ALA A 84 -37.13 13.42 -1.61
CA ALA A 84 -38.13 13.88 -0.65
C ALA A 84 -37.96 15.37 -0.27
N LEU A 85 -36.72 15.86 -0.16
CA LEU A 85 -36.47 17.30 0.04
C LEU A 85 -36.94 18.12 -1.16
N ARG A 86 -36.76 17.62 -2.39
CA ARG A 86 -37.24 18.28 -3.61
C ARG A 86 -38.76 18.36 -3.64
N GLU A 87 -39.46 17.29 -3.30
CA GLU A 87 -40.93 17.26 -3.26
C GLU A 87 -41.50 18.23 -2.21
N ARG A 88 -40.76 18.47 -1.13
CA ARG A 88 -41.15 19.38 -0.04
C ARG A 88 -40.67 20.81 -0.23
N ARG A 89 -40.00 21.14 -1.34
CA ARG A 89 -39.32 22.43 -1.53
C ARG A 89 -40.26 23.64 -1.42
N ASP A 90 -41.50 23.49 -1.87
CA ASP A 90 -42.51 24.56 -1.85
C ASP A 90 -43.39 24.52 -0.59
N SER A 91 -43.14 23.57 0.32
CA SER A 91 -43.86 23.49 1.60
C SER A 91 -43.32 24.54 2.58
N ALA A 92 -44.20 25.15 3.36
CA ALA A 92 -43.83 26.15 4.37
C ALA A 92 -43.10 25.57 5.60
N ASP A 93 -42.95 24.23 5.67
CA ASP A 93 -42.71 23.52 6.93
C ASP A 93 -41.22 23.33 7.27
N HIS A 94 -40.29 23.43 6.30
CA HIS A 94 -38.85 23.54 6.56
C HIS A 94 -38.08 23.67 5.23
N LYS A 95 -37.22 24.68 5.08
CA LYS A 95 -36.35 24.81 3.90
C LYS A 95 -34.93 24.38 4.26
N ALA A 96 -34.55 23.17 3.86
CA ALA A 96 -33.17 22.72 3.98
C ALA A 96 -32.24 23.65 3.20
N GLU A 97 -31.09 23.98 3.78
CA GLU A 97 -30.04 24.78 3.17
C GLU A 97 -28.76 23.96 2.97
N LEU A 98 -28.54 22.98 3.85
CA LEU A 98 -27.30 22.22 3.95
C LEU A 98 -27.50 20.72 3.71
N LEU A 99 -26.44 20.08 3.23
CA LEU A 99 -26.21 18.63 3.30
C LEU A 99 -24.92 18.42 4.09
N LEU A 100 -25.01 17.72 5.22
CA LEU A 100 -23.88 17.49 6.12
C LEU A 100 -23.32 16.09 5.91
N TYR A 101 -22.00 15.95 5.93
CA TYR A 101 -21.34 14.65 5.93
C TYR A 101 -20.10 14.66 6.83
N GLY A 102 -19.74 13.56 7.49
CA GLY A 102 -18.49 13.49 8.26
C GLY A 102 -17.25 13.79 7.40
N ALA A 103 -16.31 14.61 7.88
CA ALA A 103 -15.11 14.96 7.10
C ALA A 103 -14.25 13.74 6.70
N THR A 104 -14.40 12.63 7.44
CA THR A 104 -13.69 11.37 7.22
C THR A 104 -14.50 10.32 6.45
N GLU A 105 -15.67 10.67 5.89
CA GLU A 105 -16.55 9.77 5.13
C GLU A 105 -15.85 9.04 3.97
N HIS A 106 -16.32 7.83 3.67
CA HIS A 106 -15.92 7.17 2.44
C HIS A 106 -16.32 8.02 1.24
N LYS A 107 -15.45 8.14 0.23
CA LYS A 107 -15.66 9.02 -0.94
C LYS A 107 -17.00 8.81 -1.66
N ALA A 108 -17.59 7.62 -1.55
CA ALA A 108 -18.92 7.34 -2.09
C ALA A 108 -20.01 8.29 -1.55
N VAL A 109 -19.90 8.76 -0.30
CA VAL A 109 -20.88 9.65 0.34
C VAL A 109 -20.84 11.06 -0.24
N PRO A 110 -19.74 11.84 -0.14
CA PRO A 110 -19.72 13.20 -0.67
C PRO A 110 -19.92 13.23 -2.18
N GLU A 111 -19.45 12.23 -2.92
CA GLU A 111 -19.69 12.16 -4.37
C GLU A 111 -21.16 11.85 -4.71
N ALA A 112 -21.84 11.00 -3.94
CA ALA A 112 -23.29 10.79 -4.10
C ALA A 112 -24.08 12.07 -3.78
N LEU A 113 -23.72 12.77 -2.70
CA LEU A 113 -24.33 14.06 -2.34
C LEU A 113 -24.18 15.07 -3.47
N LYS A 114 -22.96 15.27 -3.98
CA LYS A 114 -22.68 16.20 -5.10
C LYS A 114 -23.50 15.82 -6.34
N HIS A 115 -23.46 14.56 -6.74
CA HIS A 115 -24.11 14.08 -7.94
C HIS A 115 -25.63 14.30 -7.89
N TRP A 116 -26.31 13.80 -6.85
CA TRP A 116 -27.78 13.88 -6.78
C TRP A 116 -28.28 15.29 -6.47
N ASN A 117 -27.55 16.07 -5.66
CA ASN A 117 -27.88 17.48 -5.42
C ASN A 117 -27.88 18.29 -6.72
N GLN A 118 -26.93 18.00 -7.62
CA GLN A 118 -26.87 18.59 -8.95
C GLN A 118 -28.01 18.10 -9.86
N ILE A 119 -28.18 16.77 -10.00
CA ILE A 119 -29.18 16.18 -10.91
C ILE A 119 -30.62 16.58 -10.53
N LEU A 120 -30.90 16.71 -9.23
CA LEU A 120 -32.23 17.10 -8.74
C LEU A 120 -32.45 18.63 -8.72
N GLY A 121 -31.43 19.45 -9.03
CA GLY A 121 -31.55 20.91 -9.08
C GLY A 121 -31.83 21.55 -7.71
N LEU A 122 -31.33 20.93 -6.63
CA LEU A 122 -31.57 21.37 -5.26
C LEU A 122 -30.65 22.53 -4.85
N HIS A 123 -29.41 22.53 -5.34
CA HIS A 123 -28.39 23.56 -5.07
C HIS A 123 -28.13 23.79 -3.57
N LEU A 124 -28.23 22.75 -2.75
CA LEU A 124 -27.91 22.81 -1.32
C LEU A 124 -26.41 22.89 -1.11
N GLN A 125 -25.96 23.56 -0.05
CA GLN A 125 -24.55 23.63 0.29
C GLN A 125 -24.12 22.30 0.93
N ILE A 126 -23.07 21.67 0.40
CA ILE A 126 -22.50 20.44 0.97
C ILE A 126 -21.38 20.84 1.92
N VAL A 127 -21.50 20.46 3.20
CA VAL A 127 -20.57 20.87 4.25
C VAL A 127 -20.09 19.65 5.03
N ALA A 128 -18.77 19.56 5.21
CA ALA A 128 -18.17 18.53 6.04
C ALA A 128 -18.34 18.87 7.53
N ILE A 129 -18.77 17.91 8.34
CA ILE A 129 -18.73 17.96 9.80
C ILE A 129 -17.25 17.75 10.18
N PRO A 130 -16.59 18.75 10.79
CA PRO A 130 -15.19 18.61 11.19
C PRO A 130 -14.99 17.45 12.16
N VAL A 131 -13.75 16.96 12.21
CA VAL A 131 -13.30 16.02 13.24
C VAL A 131 -12.11 16.61 14.00
N ASP A 132 -11.92 16.17 15.24
CA ASP A 132 -10.72 16.48 16.00
C ASP A 132 -9.50 15.63 15.55
N ARG A 133 -8.38 15.81 16.24
CA ARG A 133 -7.14 15.04 15.99
C ARG A 133 -7.25 13.56 16.31
N GLU A 134 -8.23 13.15 17.10
CA GLU A 134 -8.50 11.74 17.44
C GLU A 134 -9.49 11.11 16.47
N GLY A 135 -10.15 11.92 15.62
CA GLY A 135 -11.10 11.50 14.60
C GLY A 135 -12.56 11.55 15.04
N HIS A 136 -12.87 12.19 16.18
CA HIS A 136 -14.25 12.37 16.63
C HIS A 136 -14.92 13.55 15.95
N HIS A 137 -16.20 13.39 15.61
CA HIS A 137 -17.03 14.45 15.05
C HIS A 137 -17.18 15.63 16.04
N ASP A 138 -17.08 16.85 15.52
CA ASP A 138 -17.43 18.07 16.26
C ASP A 138 -18.96 18.11 16.47
N LEU A 139 -19.39 17.69 17.65
CA LEU A 139 -20.81 17.63 18.02
C LEU A 139 -21.42 19.02 18.23
N ASP A 140 -20.62 20.03 18.60
CA ASP A 140 -21.09 21.41 18.76
C ASP A 140 -21.36 22.04 17.40
N PHE A 141 -20.47 21.81 16.42
CA PHE A 141 -20.71 22.14 15.02
C PHE A 141 -21.98 21.46 14.53
N LEU A 142 -22.12 20.16 14.75
CA LEU A 142 -23.30 19.42 14.31
C LEU A 142 -24.57 19.98 14.95
N GLN A 143 -24.58 20.23 16.26
CA GLN A 143 -25.75 20.77 16.95
C GLN A 143 -26.16 22.16 16.42
N ARG A 144 -25.19 22.99 16.00
CA ARG A 144 -25.44 24.31 15.41
C ARG A 144 -25.98 24.24 13.98
N GLU A 145 -25.42 23.39 13.13
CA GLU A 145 -25.74 23.36 11.69
C GLU A 145 -26.87 22.38 11.34
N ALA A 146 -27.09 21.33 12.13
CA ALA A 146 -28.11 20.31 11.86
C ALA A 146 -29.55 20.84 11.70
N PRO A 147 -29.99 21.91 12.37
CA PRO A 147 -31.31 22.51 12.11
C PRO A 147 -31.50 23.01 10.69
N ARG A 148 -30.43 23.31 9.94
CA ARG A 148 -30.46 23.80 8.55
C ARG A 148 -30.24 22.67 7.54
N ALA A 149 -29.95 21.47 8.01
CA ALA A 149 -29.59 20.33 7.19
C ALA A 149 -30.84 19.55 6.73
N GLY A 150 -30.85 19.11 5.47
CA GLY A 150 -31.86 18.17 4.97
C GLY A 150 -31.45 16.70 5.13
N LEU A 151 -30.15 16.44 5.13
CA LEU A 151 -29.55 15.12 5.30
C LEU A 151 -28.22 15.26 6.04
N VAL A 152 -27.99 14.36 6.99
CA VAL A 152 -26.73 14.17 7.69
C VAL A 152 -26.23 12.77 7.36
N CYS A 153 -24.99 12.66 6.90
CA CYS A 153 -24.32 11.40 6.60
C CYS A 153 -23.13 11.21 7.53
N THR A 154 -23.13 10.17 8.33
CA THR A 154 -21.98 9.76 9.13
C THR A 154 -21.68 8.28 8.88
N MET A 155 -20.61 7.77 9.44
CA MET A 155 -20.27 6.36 9.44
C MET A 155 -20.34 5.81 10.86
N ALA A 156 -20.52 4.51 11.01
CA ALA A 156 -20.45 3.86 12.31
C ALA A 156 -19.01 3.71 12.80
N ALA A 157 -18.08 3.41 11.88
CA ALA A 157 -16.66 3.33 12.17
C ALA A 157 -15.82 3.62 10.92
N ASN A 158 -14.67 4.27 11.12
CA ASN A 158 -13.79 4.64 10.03
C ASN A 158 -13.04 3.45 9.44
N ASN A 159 -13.12 3.29 8.12
CA ASN A 159 -12.46 2.19 7.41
C ASN A 159 -10.93 2.33 7.40
N GLU A 160 -10.38 3.53 7.59
CA GLU A 160 -8.95 3.81 7.55
C GLU A 160 -8.32 3.80 8.94
N THR A 161 -8.80 4.64 9.86
CA THR A 161 -8.27 4.78 11.22
C THR A 161 -8.87 3.77 12.20
N GLY A 162 -10.05 3.24 11.89
CA GLY A 162 -10.81 2.39 12.80
C GLY A 162 -11.63 3.16 13.83
N VAL A 163 -11.55 4.50 13.90
CA VAL A 163 -12.26 5.31 14.91
C VAL A 163 -13.75 4.98 14.89
N ILE A 164 -14.30 4.63 16.04
CA ILE A 164 -15.72 4.34 16.23
C ILE A 164 -16.43 5.66 16.46
N SER A 165 -17.47 5.94 15.68
CA SER A 165 -18.22 7.19 15.82
C SER A 165 -19.12 7.14 17.05
N ASP A 166 -19.23 8.26 17.77
CA ASP A 166 -20.19 8.45 18.85
C ASP A 166 -21.61 8.63 18.28
N LEU A 167 -22.22 7.54 17.81
CA LEU A 167 -23.57 7.55 17.25
C LEU A 167 -24.61 8.06 18.27
N ALA A 168 -24.39 7.80 19.56
CA ALA A 168 -25.29 8.28 20.61
C ALA A 168 -25.19 9.80 20.79
N GLY A 169 -23.97 10.36 20.80
CA GLY A 169 -23.74 11.80 20.85
C GLY A 169 -24.22 12.54 19.59
N ILE A 170 -24.03 11.93 18.41
CA ILE A 170 -24.57 12.44 17.14
C ILE A 170 -26.10 12.49 17.21
N GLU A 171 -26.75 11.38 17.57
CA GLU A 171 -28.20 11.32 17.74
C GLU A 171 -28.71 12.36 18.75
N ALA A 172 -28.06 12.46 19.92
CA ALA A 172 -28.42 13.43 20.94
C ALA A 172 -28.28 14.87 20.44
N SER A 173 -27.26 15.17 19.62
CA SER A 173 -27.07 16.49 19.01
C SER A 173 -28.16 16.80 17.98
N LEU A 174 -28.56 15.83 17.16
CA LEU A 174 -29.68 15.96 16.22
C LEU A 174 -31.02 16.17 16.94
N LEU A 175 -31.24 15.50 18.08
CA LEU A 175 -32.46 15.65 18.88
C LEU A 175 -32.51 16.98 19.61
N ARG A 176 -31.43 17.37 20.32
CA ARG A 176 -31.36 18.63 21.08
C ARG A 176 -31.48 19.87 20.19
N SER A 177 -30.94 19.80 18.98
CA SER A 177 -31.05 20.89 18.00
C SER A 177 -32.44 20.99 17.35
N GLY A 178 -33.33 20.01 17.57
CA GLY A 178 -34.62 19.94 16.89
C GLY A 178 -34.50 19.63 15.39
N SER A 179 -33.37 19.05 14.97
CA SER A 179 -33.11 18.78 13.56
C SER A 179 -34.12 17.78 12.98
N ARG A 180 -34.70 18.17 11.83
CA ARG A 180 -35.57 17.34 11.00
C ARG A 180 -34.81 16.62 9.89
N ALA A 181 -33.48 16.75 9.84
CA ALA A 181 -32.66 16.09 8.85
C ALA A 181 -32.84 14.57 8.91
N PHE A 182 -32.85 13.94 7.73
CA PHE A 182 -32.65 12.51 7.64
C PHE A 182 -31.22 12.16 8.07
N TRP A 183 -31.02 10.97 8.61
CA TRP A 183 -29.70 10.52 9.05
C TRP A 183 -29.32 9.19 8.40
N MET A 184 -28.29 9.22 7.55
CA MET A 184 -27.66 8.03 7.00
C MET A 184 -26.40 7.69 7.80
N VAL A 185 -26.27 6.44 8.23
CA VAL A 185 -25.08 5.91 8.87
C VAL A 185 -24.46 4.81 8.02
N ASP A 186 -23.29 5.04 7.43
CA ASP A 186 -22.51 4.00 6.77
C ASP A 186 -22.11 2.90 7.79
N GLY A 187 -22.78 1.75 7.70
CA GLY A 187 -22.62 0.61 8.59
C GLY A 187 -21.58 -0.42 8.12
N VAL A 188 -20.84 -0.14 7.06
CA VAL A 188 -19.96 -1.09 6.38
C VAL A 188 -18.89 -1.68 7.30
N GLN A 189 -18.34 -0.87 8.20
CA GLN A 189 -17.32 -1.30 9.17
C GLN A 189 -17.90 -1.66 10.53
N ALA A 190 -19.23 -1.64 10.70
CA ALA A 190 -19.87 -2.00 11.96
C ALA A 190 -20.26 -3.47 12.03
N LEU A 191 -20.91 -3.99 10.98
CA LEU A 191 -21.49 -5.33 10.99
C LEU A 191 -20.41 -6.38 11.31
N GLY A 192 -20.67 -7.20 12.34
CA GLY A 192 -19.77 -8.24 12.83
C GLY A 192 -18.50 -7.75 13.55
N LYS A 193 -18.37 -6.45 13.82
CA LYS A 193 -17.24 -5.85 14.55
C LYS A 193 -17.68 -5.09 15.80
N ILE A 194 -18.83 -4.43 15.74
CA ILE A 194 -19.48 -3.74 16.86
C ILE A 194 -21.00 -3.98 16.82
N PRO A 195 -21.69 -3.96 17.97
CA PRO A 195 -23.15 -4.05 17.99
C PRO A 195 -23.77 -2.80 17.37
N LEU A 196 -24.81 -2.99 16.55
CA LEU A 196 -25.60 -1.92 15.96
C LEU A 196 -27.08 -2.29 16.04
N GLN A 197 -27.83 -1.60 16.90
CA GLN A 197 -29.25 -1.88 17.15
C GLN A 197 -30.11 -0.79 16.51
N LEU A 198 -30.43 -0.96 15.22
CA LEU A 198 -31.01 0.10 14.39
C LEU A 198 -32.36 0.59 14.94
N ALA A 199 -33.20 -0.31 15.45
CA ALA A 199 -34.51 0.03 16.03
C ALA A 199 -34.44 0.96 17.26
N LYS A 200 -33.29 1.05 17.93
CA LYS A 200 -33.11 1.94 19.09
C LYS A 200 -32.54 3.30 18.73
N THR A 201 -32.42 3.59 17.44
CA THR A 201 -31.81 4.83 16.94
C THR A 201 -32.76 5.53 15.98
N ARG A 202 -32.52 6.83 15.76
CA ARG A 202 -33.20 7.61 14.72
C ARG A 202 -32.58 7.48 13.34
N ILE A 203 -31.66 6.53 13.12
CA ILE A 203 -31.00 6.30 11.82
C ILE A 203 -32.07 5.97 10.78
N ASP A 204 -32.14 6.76 9.71
CA ASP A 204 -33.08 6.56 8.60
C ASP A 204 -32.58 5.51 7.62
N TYR A 205 -31.27 5.52 7.37
CA TYR A 205 -30.65 4.67 6.36
C TYR A 205 -29.34 4.09 6.88
N ALA A 206 -29.09 2.80 6.65
CA ALA A 206 -27.79 2.20 6.92
C ALA A 206 -27.38 1.22 5.82
N PRO A 207 -26.41 1.57 4.95
CA PRO A 207 -25.85 0.65 3.98
C PRO A 207 -24.79 -0.27 4.61
N PHE A 208 -24.73 -1.51 4.09
CA PHE A 208 -23.78 -2.55 4.49
C PHE A 208 -23.22 -3.25 3.25
N SER A 209 -22.06 -3.91 3.39
CA SER A 209 -21.42 -4.63 2.28
C SER A 209 -20.91 -6.00 2.70
N GLY A 210 -21.25 -7.03 1.92
CA GLY A 210 -20.93 -8.42 2.26
C GLY A 210 -19.41 -8.72 2.23
N HIS A 211 -18.67 -8.15 1.28
CA HIS A 211 -17.22 -8.41 1.15
C HIS A 211 -16.32 -7.79 2.22
N LYS A 212 -16.91 -7.11 3.21
CA LYS A 212 -16.23 -6.65 4.43
C LYS A 212 -16.44 -7.60 5.60
N LEU A 213 -17.27 -8.62 5.39
CA LEU A 213 -17.65 -9.64 6.35
C LEU A 213 -17.64 -11.04 5.70
N TYR A 214 -16.65 -11.30 4.85
CA TYR A 214 -16.40 -12.61 4.25
C TYR A 214 -17.47 -13.17 3.30
N ALA A 215 -18.40 -12.35 2.83
CA ALA A 215 -19.25 -12.69 1.68
C ALA A 215 -18.54 -12.32 0.36
N PRO A 216 -18.98 -12.83 -0.80
CA PRO A 216 -18.43 -12.42 -2.09
C PRO A 216 -18.66 -10.91 -2.35
N LYS A 217 -17.84 -10.34 -3.23
CA LYS A 217 -18.08 -9.01 -3.80
C LYS A 217 -19.38 -9.04 -4.63
N GLY A 218 -20.06 -7.90 -4.75
CA GLY A 218 -21.31 -7.80 -5.53
C GLY A 218 -22.59 -8.12 -4.76
N ILE A 219 -22.54 -8.17 -3.43
CA ILE A 219 -23.72 -8.23 -2.56
C ILE A 219 -23.56 -7.32 -1.33
N GLY A 220 -24.65 -6.67 -0.92
CA GLY A 220 -24.76 -5.83 0.26
C GLY A 220 -26.21 -5.69 0.70
N MET A 221 -26.43 -4.85 1.71
CA MET A 221 -27.76 -4.59 2.26
C MET A 221 -27.97 -3.09 2.48
N LEU A 222 -29.20 -2.63 2.39
CA LEU A 222 -29.61 -1.29 2.79
C LEU A 222 -30.77 -1.39 3.78
N TYR A 223 -30.56 -0.91 5.00
CA TYR A 223 -31.64 -0.65 5.94
C TYR A 223 -32.32 0.67 5.60
N VAL A 224 -33.65 0.68 5.69
CA VAL A 224 -34.51 1.85 5.56
C VAL A 224 -35.50 1.83 6.72
N ARG A 225 -35.43 2.83 7.59
CA ARG A 225 -36.34 2.96 8.73
C ARG A 225 -37.79 3.05 8.27
N GLU A 226 -38.69 2.52 9.08
CA GLU A 226 -40.12 2.71 8.86
C GLU A 226 -40.47 4.21 8.82
N GLY A 227 -41.24 4.63 7.80
CA GLY A 227 -41.61 6.02 7.57
C GLY A 227 -40.53 6.91 6.94
N ALA A 228 -39.28 6.44 6.79
CA ALA A 228 -38.28 7.16 6.00
C ALA A 228 -38.66 7.15 4.51
N PRO A 229 -38.42 8.24 3.77
CA PRO A 229 -38.74 8.28 2.34
C PRO A 229 -37.86 7.29 1.57
N PHE A 230 -38.38 6.81 0.45
CA PHE A 230 -37.66 5.85 -0.39
C PHE A 230 -37.93 6.11 -1.87
N THR A 231 -36.86 6.23 -2.64
CA THR A 231 -36.89 6.38 -4.10
C THR A 231 -36.03 5.29 -4.72
N PRO A 232 -36.60 4.37 -5.52
CA PRO A 232 -35.84 3.31 -6.17
C PRO A 232 -34.74 3.88 -7.08
N LEU A 233 -33.49 3.49 -6.85
CA LEU A 233 -32.39 3.78 -7.77
C LEU A 233 -32.55 3.00 -9.09
N MET A 234 -33.04 1.77 -9.01
CA MET A 234 -33.34 0.90 -10.14
C MET A 234 -34.83 0.53 -10.13
N ALA A 235 -35.57 1.06 -11.11
CA ALA A 235 -36.99 0.77 -11.33
C ALA A 235 -37.18 -0.34 -12.37
N GLY A 236 -38.29 -1.09 -12.29
CA GLY A 236 -38.51 -2.26 -13.13
C GLY A 236 -39.46 -3.30 -12.52
N GLY A 237 -39.11 -4.59 -12.66
CA GLY A 237 -40.00 -5.75 -12.52
C GLY A 237 -40.47 -6.14 -11.12
N GLY A 238 -40.44 -5.23 -10.14
CA GLY A 238 -41.07 -5.45 -8.84
C GLY A 238 -40.27 -6.23 -7.79
N GLN A 239 -39.01 -6.60 -8.08
CA GLN A 239 -38.13 -7.24 -7.09
C GLN A 239 -37.89 -6.34 -5.87
N GLU A 240 -37.58 -6.98 -4.73
CA GLU A 240 -37.45 -6.30 -3.43
C GLU A 240 -38.67 -5.42 -3.09
N GLY A 241 -39.89 -5.86 -3.45
CA GLY A 241 -41.12 -5.08 -3.23
C GLY A 241 -41.20 -3.80 -4.07
N SER A 242 -40.74 -3.86 -5.32
CA SER A 242 -40.61 -2.71 -6.25
C SER A 242 -39.61 -1.64 -5.81
N ARG A 243 -38.77 -1.92 -4.80
CA ARG A 243 -37.80 -0.96 -4.25
C ARG A 243 -36.42 -1.06 -4.90
N ARG A 244 -36.06 -2.23 -5.42
CA ARG A 244 -34.79 -2.46 -6.11
C ARG A 244 -34.99 -3.55 -7.16
N SER A 245 -35.19 -3.12 -8.40
CA SER A 245 -35.50 -4.04 -9.50
C SER A 245 -34.27 -4.80 -10.03
N GLY A 246 -34.56 -5.89 -10.74
CA GLY A 246 -33.56 -6.82 -11.29
C GLY A 246 -33.58 -8.12 -10.50
N THR A 247 -33.54 -9.26 -11.21
CA THR A 247 -33.55 -10.60 -10.62
C THR A 247 -32.53 -10.70 -9.49
N GLU A 248 -32.96 -11.23 -8.35
CA GLU A 248 -32.17 -11.28 -7.12
C GLU A 248 -30.87 -12.09 -7.32
N ASN A 249 -29.75 -11.57 -6.81
CA ASN A 249 -28.46 -12.25 -6.85
C ASN A 249 -28.44 -13.42 -5.84
N MET A 250 -29.08 -14.53 -6.19
CA MET A 250 -29.30 -15.65 -5.27
C MET A 250 -28.03 -16.29 -4.74
N SER A 251 -26.95 -16.35 -5.53
CA SER A 251 -25.65 -16.85 -5.06
C SER A 251 -25.00 -15.90 -4.05
N GLY A 252 -25.08 -14.59 -4.28
CA GLY A 252 -24.65 -13.57 -3.32
C GLY A 252 -25.47 -13.60 -2.02
N ILE A 253 -26.80 -13.72 -2.13
CA ILE A 253 -27.73 -13.76 -0.99
C ILE A 253 -27.50 -15.04 -0.17
N ALA A 254 -27.31 -16.20 -0.80
CA ALA A 254 -26.99 -17.45 -0.11
C ALA A 254 -25.66 -17.36 0.65
N ALA A 255 -24.61 -16.84 0.01
CA ALA A 255 -23.32 -16.63 0.66
C ALA A 255 -23.41 -15.66 1.84
N LEU A 256 -24.12 -14.54 1.67
CA LEU A 256 -24.35 -13.60 2.76
C LEU A 256 -25.16 -14.25 3.89
N GLY A 257 -26.19 -15.04 3.58
CA GLY A 257 -26.97 -15.80 4.55
C GLY A 257 -26.11 -16.76 5.39
N ALA A 258 -25.12 -17.41 4.76
CA ALA A 258 -24.17 -18.30 5.44
C ALA A 258 -23.18 -17.54 6.34
N VAL A 259 -22.74 -16.35 5.92
CA VAL A 259 -21.95 -15.43 6.76
C VAL A 259 -22.75 -14.97 7.97
N LEU A 260 -24.01 -14.57 7.78
CA LEU A 260 -24.87 -14.12 8.87
C LEU A 260 -25.11 -15.26 9.86
N ALA A 261 -25.28 -16.50 9.38
CA ALA A 261 -25.41 -17.67 10.25
C ALA A 261 -24.14 -17.92 11.07
N ALA A 262 -22.97 -17.74 10.45
CA ALA A 262 -21.67 -17.80 11.12
C ALA A 262 -21.50 -16.69 12.18
N LEU A 263 -22.10 -15.52 11.97
CA LEU A 263 -22.05 -14.45 12.94
C LEU A 263 -22.93 -14.76 14.17
N GLU A 264 -24.06 -15.44 13.97
CA GLU A 264 -24.99 -15.82 15.04
C GLU A 264 -24.51 -16.99 15.89
N ASP A 265 -23.68 -17.89 15.35
CA ASP A 265 -23.26 -19.10 16.06
C ASP A 265 -22.37 -18.84 17.29
N GLY A 266 -21.78 -17.65 17.40
CA GLY A 266 -20.90 -17.25 18.51
C GLY A 266 -19.55 -17.99 18.55
N ILE A 267 -19.21 -18.72 17.50
CA ILE A 267 -18.02 -19.60 17.40
C ILE A 267 -17.13 -19.16 16.22
N SER A 268 -17.72 -18.92 15.05
CA SER A 268 -17.00 -18.63 13.81
C SER A 268 -16.35 -17.24 13.82
N PHE A 269 -16.99 -16.29 14.50
CA PHE A 269 -16.50 -14.92 14.66
C PHE A 269 -16.02 -14.72 16.09
N ARG A 270 -14.88 -14.04 16.24
CA ARG A 270 -14.30 -13.71 17.54
C ARG A 270 -15.08 -12.57 18.18
N ASP A 271 -15.29 -12.70 19.48
CA ASP A 271 -15.90 -11.65 20.28
C ASP A 271 -14.99 -10.42 20.39
N HIS A 272 -15.56 -9.32 20.87
CA HIS A 272 -14.86 -8.05 20.97
C HIS A 272 -13.58 -8.14 21.83
N ALA A 273 -13.65 -8.85 22.96
CA ALA A 273 -12.53 -8.99 23.89
C ALA A 273 -11.36 -9.76 23.26
N THR A 274 -11.65 -10.84 22.54
CA THR A 274 -10.64 -11.63 21.82
C THR A 274 -10.00 -10.81 20.71
N LEU A 275 -10.79 -10.10 19.90
CA LEU A 275 -10.26 -9.22 18.85
C LEU A 275 -9.39 -8.11 19.44
N GLN A 276 -9.78 -7.53 20.57
CA GLN A 276 -8.99 -6.53 21.27
C GLN A 276 -7.65 -7.10 21.74
N ALA A 277 -7.63 -8.33 22.28
CA ALA A 277 -6.40 -9.02 22.68
C ALA A 277 -5.50 -9.34 21.47
N PHE A 278 -6.08 -9.77 20.35
CA PHE A 278 -5.36 -10.00 19.10
C PHE A 278 -4.69 -8.72 18.59
N ARG A 279 -5.44 -7.61 18.55
CA ARG A 279 -4.91 -6.31 18.17
C ARG A 279 -3.82 -5.82 19.12
N ALA A 280 -3.96 -6.03 20.42
CA ALA A 280 -2.94 -5.65 21.39
C ALA A 280 -1.61 -6.38 21.16
N ARG A 281 -1.65 -7.65 20.74
CA ARG A 281 -0.44 -8.42 20.41
C ARG A 281 0.20 -7.95 19.11
N LEU A 282 -0.60 -7.67 18.08
CA LEU A 282 -0.12 -7.07 16.84
C LEU A 282 0.49 -5.68 17.10
N ALA A 283 -0.15 -4.86 17.94
CA ALA A 283 0.36 -3.55 18.34
C ALA A 283 1.74 -3.66 19.01
N ARG A 284 1.89 -4.55 20.00
CA ARG A 284 3.19 -4.81 20.64
C ARG A 284 4.25 -5.24 19.63
N ALA A 285 3.93 -6.18 18.75
CA ALA A 285 4.86 -6.63 17.72
C ALA A 285 5.30 -5.48 16.80
N LEU A 286 4.39 -4.57 16.45
CA LEU A 286 4.71 -3.37 15.68
C LEU A 286 5.62 -2.41 16.47
N GLU A 287 5.31 -2.15 17.74
CA GLU A 287 6.11 -1.27 18.61
C GLU A 287 7.54 -1.80 18.79
N GLU A 288 7.72 -3.12 18.90
CA GLU A 288 9.03 -3.77 18.98
C GLU A 288 9.77 -3.81 17.64
N ALA A 289 9.04 -3.93 16.52
CA ALA A 289 9.62 -3.92 15.19
C ALA A 289 10.04 -2.50 14.74
N PHE A 290 9.28 -1.48 15.15
CA PHE A 290 9.42 -0.10 14.69
C PHE A 290 9.46 0.88 15.88
N PRO A 291 10.62 1.04 16.53
CA PRO A 291 10.78 2.04 17.60
C PRO A 291 10.38 3.44 17.14
N GLY A 292 9.61 4.15 17.97
CA GLY A 292 9.09 5.49 17.64
C GLY A 292 7.87 5.50 16.74
N LEU A 293 7.27 4.34 16.42
CA LEU A 293 5.96 4.25 15.76
C LEU A 293 4.91 5.11 16.49
N VAL A 294 4.08 5.79 15.70
CA VAL A 294 2.97 6.59 16.19
C VAL A 294 1.65 6.05 15.64
N TYR A 295 0.67 5.86 16.51
CA TYR A 295 -0.70 5.56 16.09
C TYR A 295 -1.43 6.85 15.70
N ASN A 296 -2.15 6.81 14.59
CA ASN A 296 -2.85 7.97 14.04
C ASN A 296 -4.21 8.22 14.72
N ALA A 297 -4.66 7.30 15.59
CA ALA A 297 -5.82 7.47 16.47
C ALA A 297 -5.64 6.66 17.76
N PRO A 298 -6.24 7.08 18.89
CA PRO A 298 -6.15 6.34 20.15
C PRO A 298 -6.76 4.94 20.05
N LEU A 299 -5.99 3.90 20.36
CA LEU A 299 -6.43 2.51 20.19
C LEU A 299 -7.71 2.17 20.97
N ALA A 300 -7.94 2.80 22.12
CA ALA A 300 -9.13 2.58 22.93
C ALA A 300 -10.44 3.02 22.24
N GLN A 301 -10.36 3.89 21.23
CA GLN A 301 -11.50 4.46 20.52
C GLN A 301 -11.66 3.86 19.11
N THR A 302 -10.77 2.96 18.69
CA THR A 302 -10.79 2.35 17.36
C THR A 302 -11.26 0.90 17.42
N LEU A 303 -11.77 0.41 16.29
CA LEU A 303 -12.20 -0.98 16.11
C LEU A 303 -11.11 -1.95 16.59
N PRO A 304 -11.49 -3.05 17.27
CA PRO A 304 -10.54 -4.06 17.75
C PRO A 304 -9.88 -4.83 16.59
N THR A 305 -10.23 -4.53 15.35
CA THR A 305 -9.68 -5.14 14.14
C THR A 305 -8.72 -4.24 13.39
N THR A 306 -8.50 -2.99 13.81
CA THR A 306 -7.80 -1.97 13.01
C THR A 306 -6.66 -1.32 13.78
N LEU A 307 -5.51 -1.20 13.12
CA LEU A 307 -4.36 -0.40 13.53
C LEU A 307 -4.01 0.53 12.37
N ASN A 308 -3.88 1.82 12.64
CA ASN A 308 -3.44 2.82 11.68
C ASN A 308 -2.29 3.61 12.31
N PHE A 309 -1.13 3.58 11.67
CA PHE A 309 0.11 4.09 12.24
C PHE A 309 1.03 4.67 11.17
N ALA A 310 1.99 5.48 11.61
CA ALA A 310 3.12 5.92 10.81
C ALA A 310 4.42 5.67 11.59
N VAL A 311 5.54 5.53 10.89
CA VAL A 311 6.86 5.38 11.50
C VAL A 311 7.73 6.57 11.06
N PRO A 312 8.20 7.43 11.97
CA PRO A 312 9.08 8.54 11.62
C PRO A 312 10.28 8.07 10.78
N GLY A 313 10.56 8.79 9.70
CA GLY A 313 11.67 8.48 8.78
C GLY A 313 11.39 7.35 7.78
N LEU A 314 10.29 6.60 7.90
CA LEU A 314 9.92 5.56 6.93
C LEU A 314 8.73 6.00 6.09
N SER A 315 8.84 5.82 4.78
CA SER A 315 7.71 6.05 3.87
C SER A 315 6.70 4.90 3.94
N SER A 316 5.42 5.21 3.70
CA SER A 316 4.36 4.20 3.60
C SER A 316 4.66 3.16 2.52
N ARG A 317 5.35 3.55 1.44
CA ARG A 317 5.79 2.63 0.37
C ARG A 317 6.84 1.65 0.87
N LEU A 318 7.87 2.12 1.60
CA LEU A 318 8.89 1.23 2.15
C LEU A 318 8.30 0.24 3.14
N LEU A 319 7.39 0.70 4.01
CA LEU A 319 6.67 -0.21 4.92
C LEU A 319 5.88 -1.24 4.12
N GLN A 320 5.07 -0.82 3.14
CA GLN A 320 4.34 -1.77 2.30
C GLN A 320 5.26 -2.80 1.64
N ASP A 321 6.36 -2.37 1.00
CA ASP A 321 7.33 -3.27 0.36
C ASP A 321 7.94 -4.27 1.38
N LEU A 322 8.27 -3.80 2.59
CA LEU A 322 8.81 -4.60 3.69
C LEU A 322 7.82 -5.67 4.18
N PHE A 323 6.60 -5.26 4.54
CA PHE A 323 5.55 -6.18 4.99
C PHE A 323 5.20 -7.18 3.88
N ASP A 324 5.10 -6.73 2.64
CA ASP A 324 4.77 -7.57 1.51
C ASP A 324 5.86 -8.63 1.28
N ALA A 325 7.14 -8.28 1.48
CA ALA A 325 8.29 -9.20 1.47
C ALA A 325 8.27 -10.22 2.62
N ALA A 326 7.69 -9.86 3.76
CA ALA A 326 7.40 -10.79 4.85
C ALA A 326 6.08 -11.58 4.63
N GLU A 327 5.51 -11.56 3.43
CA GLU A 327 4.23 -12.20 3.11
C GLU A 327 3.03 -11.68 3.92
N LEU A 328 3.10 -10.44 4.42
CA LEU A 328 2.03 -9.72 5.11
C LEU A 328 1.38 -8.72 4.15
N ARG A 329 0.08 -8.83 3.90
CA ARG A 329 -0.65 -7.85 3.06
C ARG A 329 -1.27 -6.77 3.91
N ILE A 330 -0.83 -5.54 3.71
CA ILE A 330 -1.33 -4.33 4.39
C ILE A 330 -1.70 -3.28 3.33
N SER A 331 -2.31 -2.17 3.75
CA SER A 331 -2.62 -1.04 2.86
C SER A 331 -1.95 0.25 3.30
N GLY A 332 -1.52 1.07 2.33
CA GLY A 332 -1.24 2.49 2.55
C GLY A 332 -2.56 3.27 2.60
N GLY A 333 -2.88 3.90 3.73
CA GLY A 333 -4.12 4.68 3.92
C GLY A 333 -5.39 4.07 3.29
N SER A 334 -6.26 4.91 2.70
CA SER A 334 -7.38 4.41 1.90
C SER A 334 -6.89 3.63 0.66
N ALA A 335 -7.45 2.45 0.36
CA ALA A 335 -7.03 1.63 -0.78
C ALA A 335 -7.07 2.38 -2.13
N CYS A 336 -7.92 3.41 -2.26
CA CYS A 336 -8.01 4.25 -3.46
C CYS A 336 -6.90 5.31 -3.57
N SER A 337 -6.25 5.69 -2.47
CA SER A 337 -5.10 6.63 -2.46
C SER A 337 -3.75 5.91 -2.57
N ALA A 338 -3.66 4.64 -2.14
CA ALA A 338 -2.44 3.82 -2.19
C ALA A 338 -1.80 3.77 -3.60
N ALA A 339 -2.61 3.68 -4.65
CA ALA A 339 -2.11 3.63 -6.04
C ALA A 339 -1.56 4.96 -6.56
N LYS A 340 -1.83 6.09 -5.89
CA LYS A 340 -1.47 7.46 -6.34
C LYS A 340 -0.49 8.19 -5.42
N ALA A 341 -0.01 7.54 -4.34
CA ALA A 341 0.91 8.13 -3.36
C ALA A 341 0.48 9.52 -2.82
N GLN A 342 -0.82 9.81 -2.80
CA GLN A 342 -1.35 11.06 -2.25
C GLN A 342 -1.56 10.93 -0.73
N PRO A 343 -1.34 12.00 0.05
CA PRO A 343 -1.64 12.02 1.47
C PRO A 343 -3.08 11.60 1.77
N SER A 344 -3.29 10.97 2.92
CA SER A 344 -4.63 10.57 3.35
C SER A 344 -5.50 11.79 3.65
N PHE A 345 -6.59 11.96 2.91
CA PHE A 345 -7.56 13.03 3.18
C PHE A 345 -8.24 12.85 4.55
N VAL A 346 -8.34 11.61 5.06
CA VAL A 346 -8.89 11.31 6.40
C VAL A 346 -7.96 11.87 7.46
N LEU A 347 -6.65 11.59 7.36
CA LEU A 347 -5.67 12.07 8.33
C LEU A 347 -5.44 13.59 8.22
N GLN A 348 -5.57 14.15 7.02
CA GLN A 348 -5.60 15.60 6.81
C GLN A 348 -6.83 16.24 7.44
N ALA A 349 -8.01 15.61 7.34
CA ALA A 349 -9.22 16.09 8.01
C ALA A 349 -9.09 16.07 9.54
N MET A 350 -8.33 15.11 10.09
CA MET A 350 -7.95 15.07 11.50
C MET A 350 -6.87 16.11 11.87
N GLY A 351 -6.31 16.85 10.91
CA GLY A 351 -5.27 17.83 11.16
C GLY A 351 -3.94 17.21 11.63
N LEU A 352 -3.64 15.98 11.20
CA LEU A 352 -2.34 15.36 11.44
C LEU A 352 -1.27 15.98 10.51
N PRO A 353 0.01 15.99 10.92
CA PRO A 353 1.10 16.50 10.09
C PRO A 353 1.21 15.78 8.73
N ASP A 354 1.63 16.50 7.69
CA ASP A 354 1.71 15.97 6.32
C ASP A 354 2.57 14.70 6.21
N TRP A 355 3.66 14.62 6.97
CA TRP A 355 4.50 13.43 6.98
C TRP A 355 3.78 12.20 7.53
N GLN A 356 2.91 12.36 8.54
CA GLN A 356 2.08 11.26 9.07
C GLN A 356 1.01 10.88 8.05
N ALA A 357 0.34 11.86 7.47
CA ALA A 357 -0.71 11.63 6.47
C ALA A 357 -0.18 10.94 5.20
N ALA A 358 1.07 11.20 4.80
CA ALA A 358 1.73 10.55 3.67
C ALA A 358 2.39 9.20 4.04
N GLY A 359 2.87 9.08 5.28
CA GLY A 359 3.56 7.89 5.81
C GLY A 359 2.64 6.81 6.40
N ALA A 360 1.34 7.07 6.49
CA ALA A 360 0.40 6.17 7.18
C ALA A 360 0.20 4.82 6.49
N VAL A 361 0.15 3.78 7.33
CA VAL A 361 -0.13 2.40 7.00
C VAL A 361 -1.30 1.90 7.85
N ARG A 362 -2.18 1.12 7.23
CA ARG A 362 -3.28 0.43 7.88
C ARG A 362 -3.04 -1.08 7.88
N LEU A 363 -3.13 -1.66 9.06
CA LEU A 363 -3.19 -3.09 9.32
C LEU A 363 -4.58 -3.41 9.86
N SER A 364 -5.29 -4.33 9.23
CA SER A 364 -6.62 -4.74 9.65
C SER A 364 -6.85 -6.25 9.55
N ILE A 365 -7.25 -6.85 10.66
CA ILE A 365 -7.65 -8.26 10.72
C ILE A 365 -9.15 -8.41 10.48
N GLY A 366 -9.58 -9.55 9.96
CA GLY A 366 -11.02 -9.82 9.89
C GLY A 366 -11.49 -10.51 11.17
N PRO A 367 -12.78 -10.40 11.53
CA PRO A 367 -13.28 -10.94 12.80
C PRO A 367 -13.35 -12.48 12.88
N ALA A 368 -13.06 -13.21 11.79
CA ALA A 368 -13.04 -14.68 11.77
C ALA A 368 -11.62 -15.28 11.81
N VAL A 369 -10.57 -14.48 12.07
CA VAL A 369 -9.20 -15.00 12.22
C VAL A 369 -9.04 -15.84 13.49
N ASP A 370 -8.04 -16.71 13.51
CA ASP A 370 -7.72 -17.56 14.65
C ASP A 370 -6.39 -17.15 15.33
N GLU A 371 -6.08 -17.85 16.42
CA GLU A 371 -4.88 -17.64 17.22
C GLU A 371 -3.60 -17.89 16.43
N ALA A 372 -3.58 -18.93 15.58
CA ALA A 372 -2.41 -19.29 14.78
C ALA A 372 -2.06 -18.18 13.77
N PHE A 373 -3.07 -17.60 13.14
CA PHE A 373 -2.93 -16.44 12.26
C PHE A 373 -2.25 -15.27 12.98
N ILE A 374 -2.66 -14.97 14.22
CA ILE A 374 -2.10 -13.85 15.00
C ILE A 374 -0.66 -14.12 15.44
N ILE A 375 -0.35 -15.35 15.85
CA ILE A 375 1.02 -15.75 16.21
C ILE A 375 1.95 -15.55 15.02
N GLU A 376 1.56 -16.08 13.86
CA GLU A 376 2.36 -15.99 12.64
C GLU A 376 2.52 -14.54 12.16
N ALA A 377 1.44 -13.75 12.20
CA ALA A 377 1.49 -12.33 11.89
C ALA A 377 2.49 -11.58 12.80
N CYS A 378 2.45 -11.82 14.11
CA CYS A 378 3.37 -11.18 15.06
C CYS A 378 4.84 -11.57 14.79
N ALA A 379 5.10 -12.85 14.50
CA ALA A 379 6.45 -13.33 14.18
C ALA A 379 7.01 -12.63 12.93
N ARG A 380 6.22 -12.54 11.86
CA ARG A 380 6.62 -11.86 10.61
C ARG A 380 6.79 -10.36 10.79
N ILE A 381 5.96 -9.70 11.59
CA ILE A 381 6.14 -8.28 11.94
C ILE A 381 7.49 -8.05 12.63
N ARG A 382 7.87 -8.91 13.59
CA ARG A 382 9.17 -8.79 14.25
C ARG A 382 10.32 -9.01 13.27
N ALA A 383 10.20 -9.98 12.37
CA ALA A 383 11.17 -10.21 11.30
C ALA A 383 11.34 -8.98 10.40
N CYS A 384 10.26 -8.23 10.10
CA CYS A 384 10.36 -6.95 9.39
C CYS A 384 11.27 -5.95 10.14
N GLY A 385 11.08 -5.81 11.46
CA GLY A 385 11.94 -4.95 12.29
C GLY A 385 13.39 -5.40 12.29
N GLU A 386 13.65 -6.70 12.42
CA GLU A 386 14.99 -7.28 12.33
C GLU A 386 15.63 -7.01 10.96
N SER A 387 14.87 -7.19 9.88
CA SER A 387 15.33 -6.90 8.52
C SER A 387 15.73 -5.43 8.36
N LEU A 388 14.94 -4.48 8.87
CA LEU A 388 15.31 -3.07 8.82
C LEU A 388 16.61 -2.78 9.57
N ARG A 389 16.76 -3.31 10.79
CA ARG A 389 17.97 -3.13 11.61
C ARG A 389 19.23 -3.72 10.96
N ASN A 390 19.09 -4.88 10.32
CA ASN A 390 20.18 -5.57 9.63
C ASN A 390 20.57 -4.92 8.29
N ASN A 391 19.75 -4.00 7.78
CA ASN A 391 19.94 -3.38 6.46
C ASN A 391 20.06 -1.86 6.53
N CYS A 392 20.38 -1.30 7.70
CA CYS A 392 20.54 0.15 7.90
C CYS A 392 19.31 0.99 7.54
N LEU A 393 18.12 0.42 7.70
CA LEU A 393 16.84 1.07 7.41
C LEU A 393 16.06 1.45 8.68
N SER A 394 16.55 1.11 9.89
CA SER A 394 16.01 1.61 11.16
C SER A 394 16.77 2.88 11.63
N PRO A 395 16.12 3.92 12.15
CA PRO A 395 16.83 5.13 12.63
C PRO A 395 17.55 4.94 13.97
N GLN A 396 17.12 4.01 14.82
CA GLN A 396 17.52 3.98 16.24
C GLN A 396 18.34 2.77 16.67
N ASP A 397 18.37 1.68 15.88
CA ASP A 397 18.94 0.39 16.33
C ASP A 397 19.58 -0.40 15.18
N ASN A 398 20.55 0.18 14.46
CA ASN A 398 21.24 -0.55 13.39
C ASN A 398 22.43 -1.35 13.91
N GLN A 399 22.58 -2.59 13.43
CA GLN A 399 23.87 -3.27 13.51
C GLN A 399 24.77 -2.73 12.39
N PRO A 400 26.06 -2.42 12.67
CA PRO A 400 26.95 -1.95 11.63
C PRO A 400 27.02 -2.92 10.47
N THR A 401 26.58 -2.47 9.30
CA THR A 401 26.64 -3.29 8.08
C THR A 401 27.82 -2.82 7.26
N PRO A 402 28.84 -3.67 7.01
CA PRO A 402 29.96 -3.28 6.18
C PRO A 402 29.52 -2.81 4.79
N GLY A 403 29.90 -1.59 4.41
CA GLY A 403 29.74 -1.09 3.04
C GLY A 403 30.78 -1.71 2.12
N GLU A 404 30.39 -2.14 0.92
CA GLU A 404 31.34 -2.61 -0.10
C GLU A 404 30.81 -2.26 -1.49
N GLY A 405 31.72 -1.79 -2.35
CA GLY A 405 31.43 -1.43 -3.72
C GLY A 405 30.54 -0.19 -3.83
N ILE A 406 29.74 -0.15 -4.90
CA ILE A 406 28.92 0.99 -5.30
C ILE A 406 27.45 0.71 -4.96
N THR A 407 26.83 1.59 -4.20
CA THR A 407 25.38 1.62 -4.00
C THR A 407 24.80 2.85 -4.67
N ARG A 408 23.81 2.66 -5.55
CA ARG A 408 23.11 3.74 -6.24
C ARG A 408 21.80 4.09 -5.53
N PHE A 409 21.58 5.39 -5.35
CA PHE A 409 20.33 6.00 -4.91
C PHE A 409 19.76 6.81 -6.08
N ALA A 410 18.54 6.50 -6.52
CA ALA A 410 17.90 7.20 -7.63
C ALA A 410 16.62 7.91 -7.17
N LEU A 411 16.42 9.15 -7.60
CA LEU A 411 15.23 9.96 -7.35
C LEU A 411 14.92 10.78 -8.61
N ASP A 412 13.74 10.57 -9.22
CA ASP A 412 13.29 11.30 -10.42
C ASP A 412 14.33 11.36 -11.56
N GLY A 413 15.05 10.25 -11.75
CA GLY A 413 16.13 10.13 -12.74
C GLY A 413 17.49 10.64 -12.24
N ALA A 414 17.57 11.49 -11.23
CA ALA A 414 18.86 11.87 -10.63
C ALA A 414 19.47 10.69 -9.86
N CYS A 415 20.78 10.51 -10.01
CA CYS A 415 21.53 9.42 -9.41
C CYS A 415 22.61 9.94 -8.45
N CYS A 416 22.58 9.41 -7.23
CA CYS A 416 23.63 9.54 -6.24
C CYS A 416 24.32 8.18 -6.06
N TYR A 417 25.64 8.18 -5.87
CA TYR A 417 26.43 6.96 -5.69
C TYR A 417 27.22 7.02 -4.40
N LEU A 418 27.09 5.97 -3.58
CA LEU A 418 27.96 5.72 -2.44
C LEU A 418 28.97 4.64 -2.82
N LEU A 419 30.24 5.01 -2.91
CA LEU A 419 31.36 4.10 -3.10
C LEU A 419 31.98 3.79 -1.75
N ALA A 420 31.95 2.53 -1.32
CA ALA A 420 32.52 2.07 -0.06
C ALA A 420 33.58 0.97 -0.28
N ASP A 421 34.52 0.89 0.65
CA ASP A 421 35.54 -0.16 0.70
C ASP A 421 35.62 -0.71 2.12
N ALA A 422 35.25 -1.98 2.28
CA ALA A 422 35.15 -2.61 3.60
C ALA A 422 36.51 -2.80 4.27
N ALA A 423 37.57 -3.03 3.48
CA ALA A 423 38.91 -3.26 3.99
C ALA A 423 39.52 -1.99 4.61
N SER A 424 39.34 -0.84 3.96
CA SER A 424 39.80 0.46 4.47
C SER A 424 38.77 1.19 5.33
N GLN A 425 37.53 0.67 5.40
CA GLN A 425 36.40 1.29 6.08
C GLN A 425 36.18 2.75 5.65
N ARG A 426 36.38 3.03 4.36
CA ARG A 426 36.25 4.38 3.80
C ARG A 426 35.15 4.42 2.77
N CYS A 427 34.53 5.58 2.62
CA CYS A 427 33.58 5.79 1.55
C CYS A 427 33.70 7.17 0.89
N VAL A 428 33.17 7.29 -0.33
CA VAL A 428 33.01 8.54 -1.09
C VAL A 428 31.57 8.60 -1.56
N LEU A 429 30.94 9.76 -1.38
CA LEU A 429 29.60 10.03 -1.85
C LEU A 429 29.65 10.92 -3.09
N ILE A 430 28.90 10.59 -4.13
CA ILE A 430 28.93 11.29 -5.42
C ILE A 430 27.50 11.73 -5.76
N ASP A 431 27.34 12.99 -6.14
CA ASP A 431 26.09 13.64 -6.55
C ASP A 431 24.92 13.52 -5.55
N PRO A 432 25.12 13.74 -4.23
CA PRO A 432 23.99 13.72 -3.30
C PRO A 432 23.03 14.89 -3.55
N LEU A 433 21.75 14.63 -3.29
CA LEU A 433 20.68 15.63 -3.32
C LEU A 433 20.07 15.84 -1.93
N PRO A 434 19.62 17.06 -1.59
CA PRO A 434 18.98 17.36 -0.31
C PRO A 434 17.84 16.39 0.05
N GLU A 435 17.02 16.03 -0.93
CA GLU A 435 15.85 15.16 -0.76
C GLU A 435 16.24 13.71 -0.41
N GLN A 436 17.48 13.29 -0.68
CA GLN A 436 17.97 11.94 -0.40
C GLN A 436 18.73 11.85 0.92
N LEU A 437 19.06 12.98 1.55
CA LEU A 437 19.94 13.03 2.73
C LEU A 437 19.48 12.17 3.89
N PRO A 438 18.18 12.12 4.29
CA PRO A 438 17.77 11.31 5.42
C PRO A 438 18.20 9.84 5.29
N ARG A 439 18.04 9.28 4.09
CA ARG A 439 18.43 7.90 3.78
C ARG A 439 19.95 7.73 3.69
N LEU A 440 20.65 8.71 3.13
CA LEU A 440 22.10 8.68 2.97
C LEU A 440 22.80 8.76 4.34
N ILE A 441 22.39 9.71 5.18
CA ILE A 441 22.90 9.89 6.55
C ILE A 441 22.72 8.60 7.35
N GLN A 442 21.53 8.02 7.33
CA GLN A 442 21.24 6.76 8.00
C GLN A 442 22.14 5.61 7.52
N THR A 443 22.35 5.51 6.19
CA THR A 443 23.24 4.50 5.61
C THR A 443 24.68 4.69 6.08
N LEU A 444 25.17 5.93 6.08
CA LEU A 444 26.54 6.27 6.46
C LEU A 444 26.80 6.06 7.95
N GLN A 445 25.87 6.48 8.81
CA GLN A 445 25.92 6.25 10.26
C GLN A 445 25.94 4.75 10.59
N CYS A 446 25.12 3.96 9.87
CA CYS A 446 25.10 2.51 10.04
C CYS A 446 26.39 1.83 9.57
N GLN A 447 26.96 2.22 8.43
CA GLN A 447 28.24 1.67 7.98
C GLN A 447 29.40 2.08 8.90
N ALA A 448 29.30 3.27 9.51
CA ALA A 448 30.33 3.90 10.34
C ALA A 448 31.66 4.12 9.59
N TYR A 449 31.60 4.27 8.27
CA TYR A 449 32.77 4.50 7.43
C TYR A 449 32.97 6.00 7.23
N PRO A 450 34.14 6.59 7.59
CA PRO A 450 34.43 7.99 7.27
C PRO A 450 34.33 8.27 5.76
N LEU A 451 33.61 9.35 5.44
CA LEU A 451 33.57 9.97 4.13
C LEU A 451 34.90 10.64 3.84
N VAL A 452 35.62 10.13 2.84
CA VAL A 452 36.86 10.74 2.33
C VAL A 452 36.55 12.00 1.52
N ALA A 453 35.43 12.00 0.80
CA ALA A 453 34.92 13.15 0.09
C ALA A 453 33.42 13.00 -0.21
N VAL A 454 32.75 14.15 -0.34
CA VAL A 454 31.45 14.28 -0.99
C VAL A 454 31.72 14.99 -2.31
N LEU A 455 31.36 14.43 -3.45
CA LEU A 455 31.76 14.94 -4.76
C LEU A 455 30.53 15.27 -5.60
N SER A 456 30.69 16.23 -6.50
CA SER A 456 29.66 16.61 -7.46
C SER A 456 30.24 16.54 -8.87
N THR A 457 29.63 15.79 -9.79
CA THR A 457 30.04 15.73 -11.20
C THR A 457 29.59 16.97 -11.97
N GLN A 458 28.60 17.70 -11.44
CA GLN A 458 28.09 18.96 -11.99
C GLN A 458 28.10 20.07 -10.93
N GLY A 459 28.41 21.30 -11.34
CA GLY A 459 28.29 22.47 -10.48
C GLY A 459 26.83 22.91 -10.32
N SER A 460 26.15 22.43 -9.28
CA SER A 460 24.79 22.86 -8.89
C SER A 460 24.77 23.29 -7.42
N GLY A 461 24.01 24.34 -7.10
CA GLY A 461 23.83 24.81 -5.71
C GLY A 461 23.27 23.72 -4.79
N LEU A 462 22.41 22.84 -5.32
CA LEU A 462 21.80 21.74 -4.57
C LEU A 462 22.83 20.76 -3.99
N HIS A 463 23.92 20.48 -4.71
CA HIS A 463 24.95 19.57 -4.20
C HIS A 463 25.82 20.21 -3.12
N ALA A 464 26.02 21.54 -3.19
CA ALA A 464 26.71 22.28 -2.14
C ALA A 464 25.87 22.32 -0.85
N GLU A 465 24.56 22.58 -0.99
CA GLU A 465 23.60 22.50 0.12
C GLU A 465 23.58 21.09 0.74
N ALA A 466 23.51 20.05 -0.10
CA ALA A 466 23.49 18.67 0.38
C ALA A 466 24.74 18.31 1.18
N ARG A 467 25.92 18.73 0.72
CA ARG A 467 27.20 18.56 1.41
C ARG A 467 27.25 19.29 2.74
N GLN A 468 26.75 20.52 2.80
CA GLN A 468 26.72 21.29 4.04
C GLN A 468 25.84 20.58 5.08
N ALA A 469 24.63 20.18 4.69
CA ALA A 469 23.73 19.43 5.57
C ALA A 469 24.33 18.10 6.05
N LEU A 470 25.07 17.38 5.19
CA LEU A 470 25.82 16.18 5.60
C LEU A 470 26.87 16.48 6.67
N ALA A 471 27.58 17.60 6.57
CA ALA A 471 28.57 18.01 7.57
C ALA A 471 27.95 18.36 8.91
N GLU A 472 26.80 19.01 8.89
CA GLU A 472 26.05 19.37 10.10
C GLU A 472 25.52 18.12 10.83
N GLU A 473 25.09 17.09 10.09
CA GLU A 473 24.45 15.89 10.65
C GLU A 473 25.40 14.73 11.00
N LEU A 474 26.47 14.49 10.22
CA LEU A 474 27.35 13.33 10.40
C LEU A 474 28.47 13.54 11.43
N GLY A 475 28.80 14.80 11.73
CA GLY A 475 29.89 15.18 12.63
C GLY A 475 31.29 14.85 12.08
N GLU A 476 32.33 15.36 12.75
CA GLU A 476 33.72 15.27 12.27
C GLU A 476 34.27 13.84 12.20
N ALA A 477 33.71 12.91 12.99
CA ALA A 477 34.14 11.51 12.99
C ALA A 477 33.83 10.79 11.68
N LEU A 478 32.66 11.06 11.08
CA LEU A 478 32.24 10.48 9.81
C LEU A 478 32.50 11.41 8.63
N PHE A 479 32.61 12.71 8.84
CA PHE A 479 32.99 13.65 7.78
C PHE A 479 34.01 14.68 8.28
N PRO A 480 35.31 14.35 8.26
CA PRO A 480 36.35 15.22 8.77
C PRO A 480 36.48 16.49 7.91
N PRO A 481 36.75 17.66 8.53
CA PRO A 481 36.89 18.91 7.80
C PRO A 481 38.09 18.85 6.84
N ALA A 482 37.87 19.29 5.60
CA ALA A 482 38.89 19.36 4.57
C ALA A 482 38.73 20.63 3.73
N GLU A 483 39.84 21.17 3.25
CA GLU A 483 39.84 22.24 2.26
C GLU A 483 39.45 21.64 0.89
N ILE A 484 38.29 22.05 0.38
CA ILE A 484 37.68 21.51 -0.83
C ILE A 484 37.45 22.60 -1.88
N ASP A 485 37.39 22.22 -3.15
CA ASP A 485 36.92 23.11 -4.22
C ASP A 485 35.39 23.08 -4.40
N ALA A 486 34.89 23.82 -5.39
CA ALA A 486 33.46 23.98 -5.67
C ALA A 486 32.73 22.68 -6.03
N LEU A 487 33.45 21.66 -6.51
CA LEU A 487 32.89 20.34 -6.83
C LEU A 487 33.16 19.32 -5.72
N GLY A 488 33.74 19.79 -4.62
CA GLY A 488 33.97 19.01 -3.42
C GLY A 488 35.26 18.25 -3.34
N TRP A 489 36.15 18.46 -4.29
CA TRP A 489 37.41 17.74 -4.34
C TRP A 489 38.38 18.31 -3.29
N PRO A 490 39.00 17.48 -2.44
CA PRO A 490 40.02 17.94 -1.52
C PRO A 490 41.23 18.52 -2.27
N VAL A 491 41.51 19.82 -2.10
CA VAL A 491 42.43 20.58 -2.98
C VAL A 491 43.88 20.08 -2.95
N ARG A 492 44.27 19.34 -1.91
CA ARG A 492 45.63 18.81 -1.72
C ARG A 492 45.82 17.37 -2.20
N MET A 493 44.77 16.76 -2.76
CA MET A 493 44.80 15.36 -3.19
C MET A 493 44.78 15.29 -4.72
N SER A 494 45.71 14.53 -5.30
CA SER A 494 45.70 14.21 -6.74
C SER A 494 44.77 13.02 -7.07
N GLU A 495 44.55 12.13 -6.10
CA GLU A 495 43.63 11.00 -6.16
C GLU A 495 43.08 10.66 -4.77
N LEU A 496 41.91 10.03 -4.72
CA LEU A 496 41.30 9.53 -3.48
C LEU A 496 41.47 8.01 -3.41
N GLN A 497 42.11 7.52 -2.33
CA GLN A 497 42.36 6.10 -2.10
C GLN A 497 41.35 5.50 -1.12
N LEU A 498 40.65 4.44 -1.55
CA LEU A 498 39.77 3.60 -0.75
C LEU A 498 40.24 2.14 -0.84
N GLY A 499 41.16 1.73 0.02
CA GLY A 499 41.72 0.38 -0.01
C GLY A 499 42.46 0.10 -1.31
N ALA A 500 41.99 -0.87 -2.11
CA ALA A 500 42.53 -1.18 -3.44
C ALA A 500 41.96 -0.29 -4.57
N LYS A 501 40.91 0.49 -4.28
CA LYS A 501 40.20 1.35 -5.22
C LYS A 501 40.77 2.76 -5.21
N ARG A 502 40.92 3.37 -6.39
CA ARG A 502 41.41 4.73 -6.59
C ARG A 502 40.43 5.53 -7.43
N LEU A 503 40.03 6.69 -6.92
CA LEU A 503 39.20 7.65 -7.65
C LEU A 503 40.06 8.83 -8.10
N ARG A 504 40.10 9.06 -9.42
CA ARG A 504 40.80 10.19 -10.04
C ARG A 504 39.80 11.14 -10.68
N ARG A 505 40.12 12.42 -10.67
CA ARG A 505 39.32 13.44 -11.34
C ARG A 505 39.86 13.76 -12.73
N VAL A 506 38.95 13.88 -13.70
CA VAL A 506 39.18 14.44 -15.02
C VAL A 506 38.36 15.72 -15.16
N LEU A 507 39.02 16.83 -15.52
CA LEU A 507 38.41 18.15 -15.64
C LEU A 507 38.30 18.54 -17.12
N PRO A 508 37.09 18.57 -17.69
CA PRO A 508 36.89 19.08 -19.04
C PRO A 508 37.24 20.57 -19.16
N PRO A 509 37.52 21.07 -20.39
CA PRO A 509 37.80 22.47 -20.63
C PRO A 509 36.60 23.33 -20.22
N GLY A 510 36.82 24.31 -19.33
CA GLY A 510 35.76 25.21 -18.82
C GLY A 510 35.33 24.97 -17.37
N GLY A 511 35.81 23.91 -16.71
CA GLY A 511 35.88 23.80 -15.24
C GLY A 511 34.56 23.75 -14.45
N ARG A 512 33.40 23.66 -15.11
CA ARG A 512 32.07 23.61 -14.45
C ARG A 512 31.54 22.20 -14.19
N GLN A 513 32.23 21.18 -14.69
CA GLN A 513 31.90 19.76 -14.55
C GLN A 513 33.17 18.99 -14.25
N GLN A 514 33.03 17.80 -13.66
CA GLN A 514 34.12 16.85 -13.50
C GLN A 514 33.63 15.44 -13.79
N ALA A 515 34.48 14.63 -14.41
CA ALA A 515 34.29 13.19 -14.49
C ALA A 515 35.18 12.50 -13.43
N LEU A 516 34.66 11.45 -12.81
CA LEU A 516 35.35 10.70 -11.77
C LEU A 516 35.66 9.29 -12.27
N VAL A 517 36.94 8.96 -12.40
CA VAL A 517 37.40 7.66 -12.90
C VAL A 517 37.78 6.77 -11.71
N LEU A 518 37.01 5.71 -11.52
CA LEU A 518 37.29 4.65 -10.57
C LEU A 518 38.20 3.62 -11.22
N SER A 519 39.30 3.30 -10.54
CA SER A 519 40.22 2.23 -10.93
C SER A 519 40.46 1.26 -9.79
N GLU A 520 40.59 -0.02 -10.12
CA GLU A 520 40.82 -1.12 -9.17
C GLU A 520 41.84 -2.09 -9.77
N ALA A 521 42.83 -2.51 -8.98
CA ALA A 521 43.91 -3.40 -9.41
C ALA A 521 44.61 -2.98 -10.73
N GLY A 522 44.71 -1.67 -10.98
CA GLY A 522 45.38 -1.11 -12.16
C GLY A 522 44.52 -1.06 -13.44
N ARG A 523 43.24 -1.44 -13.38
CA ARG A 523 42.28 -1.30 -14.48
C ARG A 523 41.27 -0.20 -14.18
N GLU A 524 40.90 0.57 -15.19
CA GLU A 524 39.79 1.52 -15.09
C GLU A 524 38.47 0.76 -15.12
N ALA A 525 37.67 0.91 -14.07
CA ALA A 525 36.50 0.07 -13.81
C ALA A 525 35.19 0.80 -14.14
N LEU A 526 35.08 2.09 -13.80
CA LEU A 526 33.85 2.85 -13.96
C LEU A 526 34.13 4.36 -13.97
N LEU A 527 33.40 5.10 -14.80
CA LEU A 527 33.36 6.55 -14.79
C LEU A 527 32.02 7.04 -14.19
N PHE A 528 32.05 8.07 -13.34
CA PHE A 528 30.84 8.77 -12.88
C PHE A 528 30.72 10.15 -13.54
N GLY A 529 29.50 10.52 -13.93
CA GLY A 529 29.17 11.79 -14.56
C GLY A 529 28.93 11.68 -16.07
N GLU A 530 28.96 12.81 -16.78
CA GLU A 530 28.82 12.84 -18.24
C GLU A 530 30.20 12.86 -18.91
N PRO A 531 30.62 11.83 -19.67
CA PRO A 531 31.89 11.80 -20.37
C PRO A 531 31.99 12.89 -21.43
N GLY A 532 33.00 13.75 -21.31
CA GLY A 532 33.45 14.64 -22.38
C GLY A 532 34.40 13.93 -23.36
N ALA A 533 34.84 14.64 -24.40
CA ALA A 533 35.73 14.11 -25.43
C ALA A 533 37.06 13.54 -24.87
N GLU A 534 37.54 14.09 -23.75
CA GLU A 534 38.77 13.64 -23.07
C GLU A 534 38.64 12.24 -22.43
N CYS A 535 37.41 11.75 -22.26
CA CYS A 535 37.12 10.42 -21.72
C CYS A 535 36.83 9.38 -22.81
N ALA A 536 36.88 9.75 -24.09
CA ALA A 536 36.52 8.89 -25.22
C ALA A 536 37.50 7.72 -25.44
N GLU A 537 38.74 7.85 -24.97
CA GLU A 537 39.79 6.82 -25.07
C GLU A 537 39.75 5.81 -23.91
N LEU A 538 38.94 6.07 -22.87
CA LEU A 538 38.83 5.19 -21.71
C LEU A 538 37.99 3.95 -22.07
N ALA A 539 38.51 2.76 -21.75
CA ALA A 539 37.75 1.52 -21.84
C ALA A 539 36.92 1.36 -20.56
N GLY A 540 35.60 1.17 -20.66
CA GLY A 540 34.76 0.89 -19.49
C GLY A 540 33.30 1.32 -19.59
N LEU A 541 32.67 1.38 -18.41
CA LEU A 541 31.28 1.80 -18.22
C LEU A 541 31.23 3.22 -17.64
N CYS A 542 30.14 3.91 -17.91
CA CYS A 542 29.82 5.23 -17.41
C CYS A 542 28.50 5.19 -16.63
N ALA A 543 28.53 5.51 -15.35
CA ALA A 543 27.37 5.70 -14.49
C ALA A 543 26.98 7.20 -14.49
N PRO A 544 25.84 7.57 -15.10
CA PRO A 544 25.49 8.98 -15.31
C PRO A 544 24.88 9.62 -14.05
N ALA A 545 25.03 10.93 -13.89
CA ALA A 545 24.34 11.68 -12.83
C ALA A 545 22.81 11.76 -13.06
N LEU A 546 22.36 11.55 -14.31
CA LEU A 546 20.95 11.53 -14.71
C LEU A 546 20.65 10.26 -15.54
N ASP A 547 19.69 9.47 -15.08
CA ASP A 547 19.27 8.19 -15.66
C ASP A 547 17.73 8.07 -15.68
N ALA A 548 17.07 8.94 -16.43
CA ALA A 548 15.61 8.88 -16.61
C ALA A 548 15.13 7.57 -17.28
N GLY A 549 16.03 6.88 -17.99
CA GLY A 549 15.74 5.62 -18.69
C GLY A 549 15.99 4.37 -17.87
N ALA A 550 16.48 4.49 -16.62
CA ALA A 550 16.92 3.35 -15.80
C ALA A 550 17.90 2.42 -16.55
N GLN A 551 18.88 3.01 -17.25
CA GLN A 551 19.92 2.32 -18.01
C GLN A 551 21.10 1.88 -17.14
N PHE A 552 21.25 2.42 -15.93
CA PHE A 552 22.29 2.15 -14.93
C PHE A 552 23.70 2.58 -15.34
N ALA A 553 24.14 2.16 -16.52
CA ALA A 553 25.41 2.53 -17.10
C ALA A 553 25.35 2.50 -18.64
N ARG A 554 26.29 3.18 -19.28
CA ARG A 554 26.52 3.13 -20.73
C ARG A 554 27.99 2.81 -21.04
N ARG A 555 28.28 2.25 -22.22
CA ARG A 555 29.68 2.06 -22.65
C ARG A 555 30.31 3.42 -22.99
N LEU A 556 31.56 3.63 -22.58
CA LEU A 556 32.31 4.86 -22.88
C LEU A 556 32.70 4.97 -24.36
N ASN A 557 33.04 3.85 -25.00
CA ASN A 557 33.32 3.79 -26.43
C ASN A 557 32.06 3.34 -27.21
N PRO A 558 31.36 4.26 -27.90
CA PRO A 558 30.15 3.95 -28.65
C PRO A 558 30.40 3.09 -29.90
N ALA A 559 31.62 3.08 -30.46
CA ALA A 559 31.96 2.21 -31.60
C ALA A 559 32.06 0.72 -31.21
N ALA A 560 32.19 0.44 -29.91
CA ALA A 560 32.14 -0.89 -29.32
C ALA A 560 30.76 -1.22 -28.71
N ALA A 561 29.75 -0.37 -28.90
CA ALA A 561 28.40 -0.61 -28.44
C ALA A 561 27.67 -1.56 -29.41
N PRO A 562 27.25 -2.76 -28.97
CA PRO A 562 26.41 -3.62 -29.79
C PRO A 562 25.06 -2.95 -30.06
N GLN A 563 24.36 -3.40 -31.11
CA GLN A 563 23.01 -2.93 -31.37
C GLN A 563 22.14 -3.18 -30.13
N PRO A 564 21.28 -2.23 -29.73
CA PRO A 564 20.43 -2.39 -28.56
C PRO A 564 19.55 -3.63 -28.75
N LEU A 565 19.76 -4.62 -27.89
CA LEU A 565 18.96 -5.83 -27.87
C LEU A 565 17.67 -5.57 -27.09
N SER A 566 16.56 -6.13 -27.58
CA SER A 566 15.29 -6.09 -26.85
C SER A 566 15.40 -6.91 -25.57
N GLU A 567 14.71 -6.46 -24.51
CA GLU A 567 14.55 -7.26 -23.30
C GLU A 567 13.96 -8.63 -23.62
N GLN A 568 14.42 -9.65 -22.92
CA GLN A 568 13.88 -10.99 -23.05
C GLN A 568 13.04 -11.30 -21.80
N LEU A 569 11.77 -11.62 -22.00
CA LEU A 569 10.84 -11.95 -20.93
C LEU A 569 10.63 -13.46 -20.91
N LEU A 570 10.89 -14.08 -19.76
CA LEU A 570 10.64 -15.50 -19.55
C LEU A 570 9.34 -15.68 -18.76
N PRO A 571 8.29 -16.30 -19.33
CA PRO A 571 7.09 -16.66 -18.57
C PRO A 571 7.42 -17.65 -17.44
N GLY A 572 6.79 -17.51 -16.28
CA GLY A 572 7.04 -18.38 -15.12
C GLY A 572 6.85 -19.87 -15.40
N ALA A 573 5.88 -20.23 -16.26
CA ALA A 573 5.63 -21.61 -16.67
C ALA A 573 6.79 -22.25 -17.48
N GLN A 574 7.70 -21.44 -18.04
CA GLN A 574 8.85 -21.92 -18.82
C GLN A 574 10.15 -21.94 -18.01
N LEU A 575 10.12 -21.53 -16.74
CA LEU A 575 11.31 -21.40 -15.90
C LEU A 575 12.07 -22.73 -15.76
N GLN A 576 11.35 -23.83 -15.57
CA GLN A 576 11.95 -25.15 -15.43
C GLN A 576 12.66 -25.60 -16.70
N ALA A 577 11.98 -25.47 -17.85
CA ALA A 577 12.55 -25.83 -19.14
C ALA A 577 13.77 -24.96 -19.48
N PHE A 578 13.73 -23.67 -19.11
CA PHE A 578 14.87 -22.76 -19.28
C PHE A 578 16.09 -23.21 -18.48
N VAL A 579 15.93 -23.49 -17.18
CA VAL A 579 17.04 -23.94 -16.32
C VAL A 579 17.61 -25.28 -16.80
N GLN A 580 16.75 -26.19 -17.27
CA GLN A 580 17.19 -27.48 -17.84
C GLN A 580 17.96 -27.31 -19.16
N ALA A 581 17.54 -26.38 -20.02
CA ALA A 581 18.21 -26.08 -21.28
C ALA A 581 19.53 -25.32 -21.09
N HIS A 582 19.65 -24.57 -19.99
CA HIS A 582 20.80 -23.72 -19.66
C HIS A 582 21.36 -24.07 -18.27
N PRO A 583 22.07 -25.20 -18.12
CA PRO A 583 22.59 -25.64 -16.83
C PRO A 583 23.65 -24.70 -16.24
N ASP A 584 24.26 -23.84 -17.06
CA ASP A 584 25.20 -22.79 -16.67
C ASP A 584 24.53 -21.44 -16.36
N ALA A 585 23.20 -21.37 -16.43
CA ALA A 585 22.45 -20.16 -16.14
C ALA A 585 22.65 -19.70 -14.69
N VAL A 586 22.75 -18.38 -14.52
CA VAL A 586 22.75 -17.72 -13.21
C VAL A 586 21.40 -17.05 -13.01
N LEU A 587 20.75 -17.40 -11.92
CA LEU A 587 19.54 -16.74 -11.46
C LEU A 587 19.95 -15.57 -10.57
N VAL A 588 19.53 -14.38 -10.95
CA VAL A 588 19.94 -13.15 -10.27
C VAL A 588 18.76 -12.54 -9.52
N ASP A 589 18.85 -12.58 -8.19
CA ASP A 589 17.89 -11.93 -7.32
C ASP A 589 18.21 -10.44 -7.20
N VAL A 590 17.38 -9.59 -7.83
CA VAL A 590 17.55 -8.13 -7.80
C VAL A 590 16.66 -7.43 -6.79
N ARG A 591 16.06 -8.17 -5.86
CA ARG A 591 15.36 -7.58 -4.71
C ARG A 591 16.34 -6.83 -3.81
N GLU A 592 15.86 -5.85 -3.05
CA GLU A 592 16.72 -5.13 -2.11
C GLU A 592 17.07 -6.04 -0.93
N PRO A 593 18.18 -5.79 -0.22
CA PRO A 593 18.66 -6.68 0.85
C PRO A 593 17.61 -7.03 1.92
N TYR A 594 16.76 -6.05 2.28
CA TYR A 594 15.70 -6.27 3.27
C TYR A 594 14.64 -7.28 2.80
N GLU A 595 14.39 -7.37 1.50
CA GLU A 595 13.45 -8.35 0.93
C GLU A 595 14.10 -9.71 0.77
N GLN A 596 15.38 -9.75 0.41
CA GLN A 596 16.16 -10.99 0.33
C GLN A 596 16.24 -11.68 1.69
N PHE A 597 16.29 -10.91 2.77
CA PHE A 597 16.24 -11.41 4.15
C PHE A 597 14.87 -11.99 4.52
N LEU A 598 13.77 -11.34 4.11
CA LEU A 598 12.41 -11.69 4.54
C LEU A 598 11.75 -12.77 3.70
N SER A 599 12.06 -12.81 2.41
CA SER A 599 11.39 -13.68 1.45
C SER A 599 12.25 -14.89 1.13
N HIS A 600 11.68 -16.09 1.23
CA HIS A 600 12.32 -17.29 0.72
C HIS A 600 12.48 -17.22 -0.81
N THR A 601 13.71 -17.41 -1.29
CA THR A 601 13.95 -17.68 -2.71
C THR A 601 13.68 -19.17 -2.95
N PRO A 602 12.76 -19.53 -3.85
CA PRO A 602 12.52 -20.94 -4.14
C PRO A 602 13.81 -21.63 -4.64
N PRO A 603 14.02 -22.92 -4.35
CA PRO A 603 15.13 -23.68 -4.89
C PRO A 603 14.88 -23.95 -6.38
N LEU A 604 15.43 -23.12 -7.26
CA LEU A 604 15.11 -23.10 -8.69
C LEU A 604 15.92 -24.13 -9.52
N TRP A 605 15.94 -25.39 -9.07
CA TRP A 605 16.45 -26.56 -9.82
C TRP A 605 17.96 -26.58 -10.12
N GLY A 606 18.80 -26.26 -9.12
CA GLY A 606 20.25 -26.47 -9.22
C GLY A 606 21.02 -25.41 -10.02
N ALA A 607 20.35 -24.39 -10.54
CA ALA A 607 21.00 -23.22 -11.10
C ALA A 607 21.76 -22.42 -10.02
N THR A 608 22.81 -21.71 -10.44
CA THR A 608 23.56 -20.84 -9.53
C THR A 608 22.70 -19.63 -9.16
N LEU A 609 22.47 -19.41 -7.87
CA LEU A 609 21.76 -18.23 -7.37
C LEU A 609 22.77 -17.13 -6.98
N GLN A 610 22.58 -15.93 -7.50
CA GLN A 610 23.37 -14.75 -7.15
C GLN A 610 22.44 -13.64 -6.63
N ALA A 611 22.68 -13.18 -5.40
CA ALA A 611 21.97 -12.02 -4.84
C ALA A 611 22.69 -10.74 -5.27
N VAL A 612 22.06 -9.94 -6.14
CA VAL A 612 22.58 -8.64 -6.59
C VAL A 612 21.44 -7.63 -6.57
N PRO A 613 21.23 -6.94 -5.43
CA PRO A 613 20.23 -5.89 -5.35
C PRO A 613 20.32 -4.91 -6.51
N LEU A 614 19.17 -4.43 -7.00
CA LEU A 614 19.15 -3.50 -8.12
C LEU A 614 19.98 -2.23 -7.81
N SER A 615 19.93 -1.74 -6.58
CA SER A 615 20.75 -0.63 -6.09
C SER A 615 22.28 -0.88 -6.20
N ARG A 616 22.72 -2.14 -6.25
CA ARG A 616 24.13 -2.55 -6.32
C ARG A 616 24.50 -3.23 -7.66
N LEU A 617 23.63 -3.15 -8.66
CA LEU A 617 23.81 -3.78 -9.98
C LEU A 617 25.17 -3.46 -10.62
N LEU A 618 25.64 -2.21 -10.48
CA LEU A 618 26.89 -1.72 -11.06
C LEU A 618 28.12 -2.58 -10.70
N ASN A 619 28.13 -3.18 -9.51
CA ASN A 619 29.26 -4.01 -9.06
C ASN A 619 29.38 -5.33 -9.83
N ALA A 620 28.26 -5.85 -10.34
CA ALA A 620 28.23 -7.14 -11.02
C ALA A 620 28.40 -7.01 -12.55
N LEU A 621 28.15 -5.83 -13.12
CA LEU A 621 28.22 -5.60 -14.57
C LEU A 621 29.56 -6.04 -15.19
N PRO A 622 30.76 -5.71 -14.64
CA PRO A 622 32.01 -6.09 -15.27
C PRO A 622 32.18 -7.61 -15.41
N ALA A 623 31.74 -8.38 -14.41
CA ALA A 623 31.84 -9.84 -14.42
C ALA A 623 30.89 -10.46 -15.44
N TRP A 624 29.65 -9.96 -15.52
CA TRP A 624 28.66 -10.44 -16.49
C TRP A 624 29.03 -10.07 -17.93
N LEU A 625 29.52 -8.84 -18.17
CA LEU A 625 29.95 -8.41 -19.51
C LEU A 625 31.20 -9.13 -20.02
N ALA A 626 32.00 -9.72 -19.12
CA ALA A 626 33.12 -10.59 -19.50
C ALA A 626 32.66 -11.97 -20.01
N ARG A 627 31.39 -12.35 -19.81
CA ARG A 627 30.80 -13.63 -20.23
C ARG A 627 29.45 -13.39 -20.95
N PRO A 628 29.43 -12.71 -22.10
CA PRO A 628 28.20 -12.24 -22.75
C PRO A 628 27.24 -13.36 -23.20
N GLU A 629 27.74 -14.59 -23.31
CA GLU A 629 26.97 -15.78 -23.71
C GLU A 629 26.35 -16.53 -22.52
N GLN A 630 26.78 -16.25 -21.28
CA GLN A 630 26.25 -16.97 -20.11
C GLN A 630 24.82 -16.50 -19.82
N PRO A 631 23.82 -17.39 -19.75
CA PRO A 631 22.45 -16.97 -19.48
C PRO A 631 22.29 -16.37 -18.08
N LEU A 632 21.74 -15.16 -18.01
CA LEU A 632 21.40 -14.47 -16.77
C LEU A 632 19.89 -14.26 -16.73
N LEU A 633 19.24 -14.85 -15.73
CA LEU A 633 17.81 -14.65 -15.50
C LEU A 633 17.58 -13.86 -14.24
N PHE A 634 17.21 -12.60 -14.42
CA PHE A 634 16.87 -11.68 -13.35
C PHE A 634 15.45 -11.96 -12.85
N PHE A 635 15.28 -11.93 -11.54
CA PHE A 635 13.96 -11.96 -10.93
C PHE A 635 13.87 -10.99 -9.77
N CYS A 636 12.67 -10.49 -9.56
CA CYS A 636 12.29 -9.75 -8.37
C CYS A 636 10.84 -10.12 -8.03
N ARG A 637 10.22 -9.42 -7.08
CA ARG A 637 8.84 -9.69 -6.69
C ARG A 637 7.83 -9.60 -7.83
N SER A 638 7.75 -8.45 -8.51
CA SER A 638 6.70 -8.12 -9.50
C SER A 638 7.18 -8.11 -10.96
N GLY A 639 8.48 -8.33 -11.19
CA GLY A 639 9.11 -8.27 -12.50
C GLY A 639 9.64 -6.88 -12.90
N ASN A 640 9.25 -5.80 -12.22
CA ASN A 640 9.65 -4.43 -12.64
C ASN A 640 11.16 -4.19 -12.53
N ARG A 641 11.79 -4.59 -11.41
CA ARG A 641 13.22 -4.39 -11.18
C ARG A 641 14.08 -5.34 -12.00
N SER A 642 13.65 -6.59 -12.14
CA SER A 642 14.33 -7.56 -13.00
C SER A 642 14.30 -7.15 -14.47
N ARG A 643 13.20 -6.54 -14.91
CA ARG A 643 13.12 -5.96 -16.26
C ARG A 643 14.12 -4.84 -16.46
N GLN A 644 14.24 -3.92 -15.50
CA GLN A 644 15.25 -2.85 -15.54
C GLN A 644 16.68 -3.42 -15.61
N ALA A 645 17.01 -4.41 -14.78
CA ALA A 645 18.32 -5.06 -14.80
C ALA A 645 18.60 -5.77 -16.15
N ALA A 646 17.63 -6.55 -16.66
CA ALA A 646 17.76 -7.25 -17.93
C ALA A 646 17.92 -6.26 -19.11
N ALA A 647 17.11 -5.20 -19.16
CA ALA A 647 17.20 -4.17 -20.18
C ALA A 647 18.54 -3.42 -20.12
N ALA A 648 19.03 -3.09 -18.92
CA ALA A 648 20.33 -2.46 -18.73
C ALA A 648 21.47 -3.33 -19.30
N LEU A 649 21.50 -4.62 -18.96
CA LEU A 649 22.52 -5.55 -19.48
C LEU A 649 22.40 -5.76 -21.00
N ALA A 650 21.18 -5.91 -21.51
CA ALA A 650 20.92 -6.06 -22.94
C ALA A 650 21.44 -4.83 -23.72
N SER A 651 21.22 -3.61 -23.19
CA SER A 651 21.73 -2.37 -23.80
C SER A 651 23.27 -2.27 -23.78
N LEU A 652 23.91 -2.99 -22.85
CA LEU A 652 25.37 -3.07 -22.74
C LEU A 652 25.96 -4.23 -23.56
N GLY A 653 25.14 -5.03 -24.25
CA GLY A 653 25.59 -6.08 -25.15
C GLY A 653 25.52 -7.50 -24.66
N HIS A 654 24.86 -7.73 -23.53
CA HIS A 654 24.68 -9.07 -23.01
C HIS A 654 23.42 -9.69 -23.62
N ALA A 655 23.58 -10.55 -24.63
CA ALA A 655 22.46 -11.06 -25.42
C ALA A 655 21.57 -12.08 -24.69
N GLN A 656 22.07 -12.70 -23.62
CA GLN A 656 21.35 -13.69 -22.83
C GLN A 656 20.87 -13.13 -21.48
N ALA A 657 20.36 -11.88 -21.47
CA ALA A 657 19.81 -11.23 -20.29
C ALA A 657 18.27 -11.33 -20.28
N TRP A 658 17.74 -12.15 -19.38
CA TRP A 658 16.33 -12.47 -19.26
C TRP A 658 15.72 -11.87 -18.00
N SER A 659 14.45 -11.47 -18.04
CA SER A 659 13.66 -11.14 -16.85
C SER A 659 12.51 -12.11 -16.69
N LEU A 660 12.30 -12.61 -15.47
CA LEU A 660 11.12 -13.39 -15.12
C LEU A 660 9.85 -12.51 -15.22
N SER A 661 8.94 -12.87 -16.12
CA SER A 661 7.71 -12.12 -16.37
C SER A 661 6.77 -12.21 -15.16
N GLY A 662 6.32 -11.06 -14.65
CA GLY A 662 5.51 -10.97 -13.44
C GLY A 662 6.27 -11.22 -12.13
N GLY A 663 7.57 -11.54 -12.19
CA GLY A 663 8.39 -11.87 -11.04
C GLY A 663 7.90 -13.10 -10.27
N LEU A 664 8.31 -13.20 -9.01
CA LEU A 664 7.91 -14.30 -8.13
C LEU A 664 6.40 -14.32 -7.85
N ALA A 665 5.72 -13.17 -7.91
CA ALA A 665 4.30 -13.05 -7.59
C ALA A 665 3.37 -13.80 -8.57
N LEU A 666 3.81 -14.01 -9.81
CA LEU A 666 3.06 -14.77 -10.83
C LEU A 666 3.66 -16.15 -11.10
N LEU A 667 4.63 -16.60 -10.28
CA LEU A 667 5.09 -17.97 -10.39
C LEU A 667 3.95 -18.91 -10.02
N PRO A 668 3.66 -19.93 -10.85
CA PRO A 668 2.73 -20.97 -10.45
C PRO A 668 3.25 -21.61 -9.17
N ALA A 669 2.35 -21.96 -8.26
CA ALA A 669 2.72 -22.73 -7.08
C ALA A 669 3.44 -24.00 -7.54
N PHE A 670 4.72 -24.13 -7.20
CA PHE A 670 5.45 -25.35 -7.47
C PHE A 670 4.74 -26.47 -6.72
N ALA A 671 4.15 -27.40 -7.46
CA ALA A 671 3.77 -28.67 -6.85
C ALA A 671 5.04 -29.22 -6.18
N PRO A 672 5.00 -29.69 -4.93
CA PRO A 672 6.11 -30.44 -4.37
C PRO A 672 6.21 -31.73 -5.18
N GLU A 673 6.93 -31.67 -6.30
CA GLU A 673 7.29 -32.85 -7.07
C GLU A 673 8.43 -33.55 -6.32
N ASP A 674 8.05 -34.69 -5.75
CA ASP A 674 8.85 -35.77 -5.21
C ASP A 674 9.59 -35.54 -3.87
N PRO A 675 9.07 -36.09 -2.75
CA PRO A 675 9.79 -36.23 -1.47
C PRO A 675 11.13 -36.97 -1.57
N ALA A 676 11.44 -37.65 -2.69
CA ALA A 676 12.69 -38.39 -2.88
C ALA A 676 13.96 -37.53 -3.11
N LEU A 677 13.84 -36.20 -3.21
CA LEU A 677 14.99 -35.28 -3.38
C LEU A 677 15.39 -34.52 -2.09
N LEU A 678 14.83 -34.89 -0.93
CA LEU A 678 15.21 -34.37 0.40
C LEU A 678 16.08 -35.37 1.19
N VAL A 679 17.09 -35.96 0.56
CA VAL A 679 18.16 -36.73 1.24
C VAL A 679 19.50 -36.06 1.06
#